data_AF-A0A9D5T983-F1
#
_entry.id   AF-A0A9D5T983-F1
#
_cell.length_a   1.000
_cell.length_b   1.000
_cell.length_c   1.000
_cell.angle_alpha   90.00
_cell.angle_beta   90.00
_cell.angle_gamma   90.00
#
_symmetry.space_group_name_H-M   'P 1'
#
loop_
_entity.id
_entity.type
_entity.pdbx_description
1 polymer ?
#
loop_
_entity_poly.entity_id
_entity_poly.type
_entity_poly.pdbx_seq_one_letter_code
_entity_poly.pdbx_strand_id
1 'polypeptide(L)'
;MSKENRKYTVPTFVAVAFMFVWIILTVFLTGGREISDFTEQDKTIFSVFIILEVLTLAFIIICLIKAQKLSDTKSNNIINNINKTVDKRHLVINVSSFAALTVTLILGIFTEKYIDDDYLSNISGIICAIALCLPILFLILNVIIKLIYKKRLGKRSFAENQQFLFSHRDDSKERSKKKLYILKILIIINDIYSIFLSVCAFVSAFFSGIVSDGRYTCGLLLVCYMVLTAATLRIRLEPSDGIFEDDKTYVNENDYPALYNLAKKAATVTGCDGAIKIAILDDFNAGAAIFNNTISIQLGALLLNVLSEDEVYCVLLHEFFHIKDELNHRRISKFNRYVIDFQNNEISNFYSNITKHLFSFLDIYYNLQYNLYLYSVSLSREFAADKNMAIYGDSKTAASSLIKIKYYELYDWEKGTYDTTCNFETAEYDTDSLNTELQRFKEAVSLNAEKWNGLINNEILSRSASHPTLKMRLENLGIDEIITLKIESSAEYIADCEKAIIYVSSLIAEQSKDSYEEYRKYYYIESKELVEKWEQNGRTVIAEEYRDICDALRRLGRNSEALELCENAIKLLDDVGSCYAYFVKGCFLLHSFNEAGIEYIYKAIENNHNYVDEGLSEIGSFCCLTGQEDQLEIYRERAIALTEENKTHSEASVLNKKDRLSTESLPDGMLDDILSHITSSYCENIEKIYLVRKTITDDFFSSVFVIKISSDTDDDIRYKILQKAFNYLDTCSEWQFSLFDYDDVKDVKIELIPDSCVYSK
;
A
#
# COMPACT_ATOMS: atom_id res chain seq x y z
N MET A 1 -7.59 20.37 14.87
CA MET A 1 -6.24 20.98 14.92
C MET A 1 -5.80 21.09 16.38
N SER A 2 -4.67 20.48 16.75
CA SER A 2 -4.11 20.57 18.11
C SER A 2 -3.73 22.01 18.47
N LYS A 3 -3.69 22.33 19.78
CA LYS A 3 -3.31 23.65 20.31
C LYS A 3 -1.91 24.10 19.84
N GLU A 4 -1.01 23.15 19.61
CA GLU A 4 0.36 23.41 19.14
C GLU A 4 0.44 23.70 17.64
N ASN A 5 -0.42 23.09 16.82
CA ASN A 5 -0.48 23.38 15.38
C ASN A 5 -0.87 24.85 15.12
N ARG A 6 -1.78 25.41 15.94
CA ARG A 6 -2.17 26.84 15.88
C ARG A 6 -1.00 27.81 16.06
N LYS A 7 0.08 27.42 16.77
CA LYS A 7 1.24 28.27 17.08
C LYS A 7 2.02 28.71 15.84
N TYR A 8 1.98 27.92 14.76
CA TYR A 8 2.70 28.19 13.52
C TYR A 8 1.78 28.44 12.33
N THR A 9 0.56 27.89 12.35
CA THR A 9 -0.44 28.15 11.30
C THR A 9 -0.97 29.59 11.33
N VAL A 10 -1.24 30.15 12.52
CA VAL A 10 -1.75 31.55 12.62
C VAL A 10 -0.72 32.58 12.15
N PRO A 11 0.56 32.54 12.57
CA PRO A 11 1.60 33.42 12.02
C PRO A 11 1.79 33.26 10.51
N THR A 12 1.61 32.05 9.98
CA THR A 12 1.70 31.79 8.53
C THR A 12 0.58 32.50 7.77
N PHE A 13 -0.67 32.40 8.22
CA PHE A 13 -1.80 33.13 7.60
C PHE A 13 -1.61 34.64 7.68
N VAL A 14 -1.10 35.13 8.81
CA VAL A 14 -0.80 36.56 9.00
C VAL A 14 0.32 37.01 8.04
N ALA A 15 1.38 36.23 7.90
CA ALA A 15 2.47 36.54 6.97
C ALA A 15 2.04 36.50 5.50
N VAL A 16 1.15 35.56 5.13
CA VAL A 16 0.53 35.55 3.79
C VAL A 16 -0.31 36.80 3.55
N ALA A 17 -1.06 37.27 4.55
CA ALA A 17 -1.78 38.55 4.44
C ALA A 17 -0.81 39.73 4.25
N PHE A 18 0.35 39.72 4.93
CA PHE A 18 1.38 40.75 4.76
C PHE A 18 1.98 40.78 3.35
N MET A 19 2.15 39.65 2.67
CA MET A 19 2.58 39.62 1.26
C MET A 19 1.68 40.47 0.36
N PHE A 20 0.36 40.32 0.50
CA PHE A 20 -0.59 41.15 -0.26
C PHE A 20 -0.54 42.62 0.17
N VAL A 21 -0.30 42.90 1.44
CA VAL A 21 -0.14 44.26 1.96
C VAL A 21 1.11 44.93 1.39
N TRP A 22 2.23 44.23 1.24
CA TRP A 22 3.45 44.78 0.65
C TRP A 22 3.25 45.13 -0.82
N ILE A 23 2.56 44.27 -1.57
CA ILE A 23 2.20 44.54 -2.97
C ILE A 23 1.29 45.78 -3.05
N ILE A 24 0.23 45.85 -2.23
CA ILE A 24 -0.70 46.99 -2.21
C ILE A 24 0.02 48.29 -1.81
N LEU A 25 0.87 48.25 -0.78
CA LEU A 25 1.64 49.41 -0.34
C LEU A 25 2.65 49.85 -1.40
N THR A 26 3.26 48.91 -2.10
CA THR A 26 4.16 49.22 -3.22
C THR A 26 3.40 49.97 -4.30
N VAL A 27 2.25 49.45 -4.74
CA VAL A 27 1.40 50.11 -5.74
C VAL A 27 0.93 51.48 -5.25
N PHE A 28 0.50 51.61 -4.00
CA PHE A 28 0.01 52.87 -3.45
C PHE A 28 1.13 53.93 -3.35
N LEU A 29 2.30 53.54 -2.87
CA LEU A 29 3.44 54.45 -2.62
C LEU A 29 4.18 54.84 -3.89
N THR A 30 4.15 54.01 -4.93
CA THR A 30 4.63 54.39 -6.27
C THR A 30 3.57 55.16 -7.07
N GLY A 31 2.37 55.39 -6.49
CA GLY A 31 1.26 56.09 -7.12
C GLY A 31 0.59 55.30 -8.24
N GLY A 32 0.76 53.97 -8.26
CA GLY A 32 0.26 53.08 -9.31
C GLY A 32 0.96 53.28 -10.65
N ARG A 33 2.08 54.01 -10.66
CA ARG A 33 2.89 54.24 -11.86
C ARG A 33 3.44 52.91 -12.36
N GLU A 34 3.66 52.83 -13.66
CA GLU A 34 4.34 51.69 -14.26
C GLU A 34 5.83 51.74 -13.93
N ILE A 35 6.49 50.58 -13.91
CA ILE A 35 7.91 50.47 -13.57
C ILE A 35 8.79 51.25 -14.59
N SER A 36 8.29 51.51 -15.80
CA SER A 36 8.83 52.41 -16.82
C SER A 36 8.99 53.85 -16.32
N ASP A 37 8.03 54.34 -15.55
CA ASP A 37 7.92 55.73 -15.10
C ASP A 37 8.42 55.95 -13.67
N PHE A 38 9.07 54.94 -13.09
CA PHE A 38 9.60 55.02 -11.73
C PHE A 38 10.71 56.06 -11.61
N THR A 39 10.49 57.04 -10.75
CA THR A 39 11.55 57.92 -10.26
C THR A 39 12.56 57.12 -9.43
N GLU A 40 13.75 57.68 -9.16
CA GLU A 40 14.74 57.03 -8.28
C GLU A 40 14.18 56.70 -6.89
N GLN A 41 13.23 57.51 -6.41
CA GLN A 41 12.52 57.25 -5.18
C GLN A 41 11.57 56.04 -5.30
N ASP A 42 10.83 55.92 -6.40
CA ASP A 42 9.93 54.78 -6.66
C ASP A 42 10.73 53.47 -6.81
N LYS A 43 11.88 53.50 -7.48
CA LYS A 43 12.79 52.33 -7.58
C LYS A 43 13.30 51.88 -6.22
N THR A 44 13.60 52.83 -5.33
CA THR A 44 14.03 52.55 -3.96
C THR A 44 12.90 51.92 -3.15
N ILE A 45 11.68 52.50 -3.23
CA ILE A 45 10.47 51.98 -2.58
C ILE A 45 10.18 50.54 -3.07
N PHE A 46 10.18 50.33 -4.39
CA PHE A 46 9.94 49.02 -5.00
C PHE A 46 10.97 47.97 -4.56
N SER A 47 12.25 48.33 -4.54
CA SER A 47 13.33 47.43 -4.10
C SER A 47 13.20 47.06 -2.61
N VAL A 48 12.84 48.03 -1.76
CA VAL A 48 12.61 47.79 -0.32
C VAL A 48 11.45 46.82 -0.10
N PHE A 49 10.33 47.01 -0.78
CA PHE A 49 9.17 46.13 -0.62
C PHE A 49 9.36 44.75 -1.25
N ILE A 50 10.16 44.62 -2.31
CA ILE A 50 10.60 43.30 -2.81
C ILE A 50 11.45 42.58 -1.75
N ILE A 51 12.36 43.28 -1.08
CA ILE A 51 13.17 42.67 -0.01
C ILE A 51 12.26 42.22 1.15
N LEU A 52 11.27 43.04 1.53
CA LEU A 52 10.28 42.67 2.55
C LEU A 52 9.42 41.47 2.13
N GLU A 53 9.06 41.36 0.85
CA GLU A 53 8.34 40.22 0.29
C GLU A 53 9.16 38.93 0.41
N VAL A 54 10.43 38.98 0.02
CA VAL A 54 11.36 37.84 0.11
C VAL A 54 11.58 37.42 1.57
N LEU A 55 11.71 38.38 2.49
CA LEU A 55 11.85 38.08 3.93
C LEU A 55 10.57 37.50 4.54
N THR A 56 9.40 37.97 4.10
CA THR A 56 8.09 37.44 4.54
C THR A 56 7.90 36.00 4.05
N LEU A 57 8.31 35.72 2.82
CA LEU A 57 8.32 34.37 2.26
C LEU A 57 9.27 33.43 3.04
N ALA A 58 10.48 33.90 3.37
CA ALA A 58 11.42 33.14 4.20
C ALA A 58 10.85 32.82 5.59
N PHE A 59 10.12 33.78 6.19
CA PHE A 59 9.46 33.57 7.48
C PHE A 59 8.32 32.54 7.42
N ILE A 60 7.48 32.60 6.37
CA ILE A 60 6.44 31.58 6.12
C ILE A 60 7.05 30.19 6.03
N ILE A 61 8.17 30.06 5.30
CA ILE A 61 8.89 28.78 5.15
C ILE A 61 9.36 28.26 6.51
N ILE A 62 9.94 29.10 7.36
CA ILE A 62 10.38 28.71 8.70
C ILE A 62 9.21 28.25 9.57
N CYS A 63 8.06 28.94 9.50
CA CYS A 63 6.87 28.55 10.24
C CYS A 63 6.27 27.23 9.77
N LEU A 64 6.22 26.98 8.46
CA LEU A 64 5.73 25.72 7.88
C LEU A 64 6.63 24.53 8.28
N ILE A 65 7.96 24.69 8.21
CA ILE A 65 8.93 23.68 8.66
C ILE A 65 8.72 23.32 10.13
N LYS A 66 8.42 24.32 10.98
CA LYS A 66 8.19 24.11 12.41
C LYS A 66 6.82 23.49 12.70
N ALA A 67 5.78 23.82 11.93
CA ALA A 67 4.45 23.22 12.07
C ALA A 67 4.46 21.73 11.71
N GLN A 68 5.19 21.36 10.66
CA GLN A 68 5.30 19.99 10.16
C GLN A 68 6.06 19.09 11.14
N LYS A 69 7.15 19.58 11.75
CA LYS A 69 7.87 18.87 12.82
C LYS A 69 6.99 18.46 14.03
N LEU A 70 5.83 19.08 14.22
CA LEU A 70 4.90 18.78 15.31
C LEU A 70 3.77 17.82 14.92
N SER A 71 3.54 17.57 13.62
CA SER A 71 2.58 16.56 13.16
C SER A 71 3.19 15.16 13.04
N ASP A 72 4.51 15.07 12.90
CA ASP A 72 5.22 13.84 12.53
C ASP A 72 5.48 12.87 13.71
N THR A 73 4.88 13.09 14.88
CA THR A 73 5.17 12.32 16.10
C THR A 73 4.39 11.00 16.24
N LYS A 74 3.69 10.51 15.22
CA LYS A 74 3.01 9.20 15.25
C LYS A 74 3.13 8.45 13.91
N SER A 75 3.65 7.22 13.98
CA SER A 75 3.79 6.17 12.93
C SER A 75 5.16 6.05 12.23
N ASN A 76 5.66 4.81 12.12
CA ASN A 76 6.83 4.23 11.43
C ASN A 76 7.99 5.13 10.94
N ASN A 77 9.18 4.91 11.51
CA ASN A 77 10.40 5.70 11.28
C ASN A 77 10.94 5.68 9.83
N ILE A 78 10.86 4.56 9.11
CA ILE A 78 11.39 4.45 7.73
C ILE A 78 10.56 5.28 6.75
N ILE A 79 9.23 5.12 6.82
CA ILE A 79 8.27 5.88 6.00
C ILE A 79 8.38 7.37 6.35
N ASN A 80 8.54 7.71 7.63
CA ASN A 80 8.76 9.11 8.04
C ASN A 80 10.04 9.73 7.49
N ASN A 81 11.14 8.98 7.38
CA ASN A 81 12.40 9.54 6.88
C ASN A 81 12.41 9.67 5.36
N ILE A 82 11.77 8.74 4.65
CA ILE A 82 11.46 8.87 3.22
C ILE A 82 10.54 10.08 3.00
N ASN A 83 9.47 10.21 3.77
CA ASN A 83 8.53 11.34 3.70
C ASN A 83 9.21 12.69 4.00
N LYS A 84 10.05 12.78 5.04
CA LYS A 84 10.83 14.00 5.36
C LYS A 84 11.77 14.41 4.23
N THR A 85 12.40 13.43 3.55
CA THR A 85 13.31 13.69 2.43
C THR A 85 12.54 14.13 1.19
N VAL A 86 11.42 13.46 0.91
CA VAL A 86 10.47 13.81 -0.15
C VAL A 86 9.91 15.22 0.07
N ASP A 87 9.51 15.57 1.30
CA ASP A 87 8.97 16.88 1.66
C ASP A 87 9.99 18.01 1.52
N LYS A 88 11.25 17.80 1.94
CA LYS A 88 12.33 18.76 1.69
C LYS A 88 12.58 18.98 0.20
N ARG A 89 12.55 17.91 -0.61
CA ARG A 89 12.69 18.01 -2.07
C ARG A 89 11.54 18.80 -2.69
N HIS A 90 10.29 18.50 -2.32
CA HIS A 90 9.13 19.25 -2.78
C HIS A 90 9.25 20.73 -2.43
N LEU A 91 9.69 21.06 -1.22
CA LEU A 91 9.90 22.44 -0.79
C LEU A 91 10.96 23.14 -1.65
N VAL A 92 12.13 22.53 -1.87
CA VAL A 92 13.20 23.10 -2.70
C VAL A 92 12.73 23.30 -4.14
N ILE A 93 12.04 22.33 -4.72
CA ILE A 93 11.51 22.42 -6.10
C ILE A 93 10.48 23.55 -6.20
N ASN A 94 9.57 23.66 -5.24
CA ASN A 94 8.56 24.72 -5.20
C ASN A 94 9.22 26.10 -5.11
N VAL A 95 10.13 26.32 -4.17
CA VAL A 95 10.82 27.60 -4.00
C VAL A 95 11.63 27.97 -5.25
N SER A 96 12.37 27.00 -5.80
CA SER A 96 13.21 27.23 -6.99
C SER A 96 12.37 27.54 -8.23
N SER A 97 11.25 26.83 -8.42
CA SER A 97 10.33 27.04 -9.56
C SER A 97 9.68 28.42 -9.49
N PHE A 98 9.22 28.83 -8.30
CA PHE A 98 8.64 30.16 -8.10
C PHE A 98 9.66 31.27 -8.35
N ALA A 99 10.86 31.14 -7.80
CA ALA A 99 11.94 32.10 -8.01
C ALA A 99 12.33 32.22 -9.50
N ALA A 100 12.51 31.10 -10.20
CA ALA A 100 12.88 31.08 -11.61
C ALA A 100 11.83 31.74 -12.50
N LEU A 101 10.54 31.49 -12.26
CA LEU A 101 9.46 32.12 -13.02
C LEU A 101 9.33 33.61 -12.70
N THR A 102 9.54 34.02 -11.45
CA THR A 102 9.53 35.44 -11.06
C THR A 102 10.64 36.21 -11.75
N VAL A 103 11.86 35.66 -11.81
CA VAL A 103 12.96 36.26 -12.57
C VAL A 103 12.62 36.34 -14.06
N THR A 104 12.05 35.27 -14.63
CA THR A 104 11.67 35.22 -16.04
C THR A 104 10.59 36.26 -16.38
N LEU A 105 9.61 36.44 -15.50
CA LEU A 105 8.59 37.47 -15.61
C LEU A 105 9.19 38.88 -15.59
N ILE A 106 10.09 39.14 -14.64
CA ILE A 106 10.80 40.42 -14.52
C ILE A 106 11.60 40.72 -15.80
N LEU A 107 12.27 39.72 -16.37
CA LEU A 107 12.97 39.87 -17.65
C LEU A 107 12.02 40.26 -18.79
N GLY A 108 10.81 39.70 -18.82
CA GLY A 108 9.75 40.09 -19.75
C GLY A 108 9.38 41.58 -19.61
N ILE A 109 9.11 42.03 -18.37
CA ILE A 109 8.78 43.44 -18.06
C ILE A 109 9.91 44.39 -18.47
N PHE A 110 11.17 44.00 -18.26
CA PHE A 110 12.29 44.83 -18.73
C PHE A 110 12.40 44.85 -20.26
N THR A 111 12.05 43.77 -20.93
CA THR A 111 12.12 43.66 -22.39
C THR A 111 11.02 44.50 -23.06
N GLU A 112 9.83 44.59 -22.45
CA GLU A 112 8.74 45.47 -22.87
C GLU A 112 9.21 46.90 -23.15
N LYS A 113 10.03 47.47 -22.26
CA LYS A 113 10.57 48.84 -22.37
C LYS A 113 11.41 49.09 -23.64
N TYR A 114 11.83 48.03 -24.33
CA TYR A 114 12.63 48.10 -25.56
C TYR A 114 11.83 47.66 -26.80
N ILE A 115 10.56 47.27 -26.64
CA ILE A 115 9.66 46.89 -27.73
C ILE A 115 8.72 48.07 -27.97
N ASP A 116 9.10 48.94 -28.91
CA ASP A 116 8.38 50.19 -29.25
C ASP A 116 7.34 50.01 -30.39
N ASP A 117 6.95 48.75 -30.67
CA ASP A 117 6.11 48.35 -31.80
C ASP A 117 4.88 47.56 -31.34
N ASP A 118 3.69 48.17 -31.51
CA ASP A 118 2.39 47.56 -31.25
C ASP A 118 2.23 46.19 -31.92
N TYR A 119 2.87 45.97 -33.07
CA TYR A 119 2.84 44.69 -33.77
C TYR A 119 3.58 43.58 -33.00
N LEU A 120 4.74 43.90 -32.39
CA LEU A 120 5.52 42.95 -31.60
C LEU A 120 4.86 42.63 -30.25
N SER A 121 4.15 43.60 -29.65
CA SER A 121 3.34 43.37 -28.45
C SER A 121 2.17 42.42 -28.73
N ASN A 122 1.46 42.61 -29.84
CA ASN A 122 0.38 41.70 -30.26
C ASN A 122 0.87 40.27 -30.53
N ILE A 123 2.02 40.10 -31.20
CA ILE A 123 2.63 38.79 -31.40
C ILE A 123 3.01 38.14 -30.07
N SER A 124 3.56 38.92 -29.13
CA SER A 124 3.91 38.47 -27.78
C SER A 124 2.69 37.96 -27.01
N GLY A 125 1.55 38.65 -27.12
CA GLY A 125 0.27 38.22 -26.54
C GLY A 125 -0.22 36.88 -27.11
N ILE A 126 -0.10 36.70 -28.44
CA ILE A 126 -0.46 35.44 -29.10
C ILE A 126 0.44 34.29 -28.63
N ILE A 127 1.75 34.50 -28.52
CA ILE A 127 2.71 33.49 -28.05
C ILE A 127 2.39 33.10 -26.60
N CYS A 128 2.13 34.08 -25.73
CA CYS A 128 1.74 33.84 -24.35
C CYS A 128 0.46 33.00 -24.26
N ALA A 129 -0.58 33.38 -25.02
CA ALA A 129 -1.85 32.65 -25.04
C ALA A 129 -1.68 31.20 -25.51
N ILE A 130 -0.91 30.96 -26.59
CA ILE A 130 -0.63 29.60 -27.08
C ILE A 130 0.10 28.78 -26.01
N ALA A 131 1.15 29.34 -25.40
CA ALA A 131 1.97 28.65 -24.41
C ALA A 131 1.18 28.32 -23.12
N LEU A 132 0.20 29.14 -22.74
CA LEU A 132 -0.70 28.89 -21.61
C LEU A 132 -1.81 27.88 -21.94
N CYS A 133 -2.37 27.92 -23.14
CA CYS A 133 -3.45 27.03 -23.55
C CYS A 133 -2.97 25.58 -23.77
N LEU A 134 -1.72 25.38 -24.18
CA LEU A 134 -1.17 24.04 -24.45
C LEU A 134 -1.20 23.12 -23.21
N PRO A 135 -0.65 23.51 -22.03
CA PRO A 135 -0.76 22.70 -20.81
C PRO A 135 -2.20 22.35 -20.41
N ILE A 136 -3.14 23.29 -20.57
CA ILE A 136 -4.57 23.08 -20.25
C ILE A 136 -5.18 22.06 -21.23
N LEU A 137 -4.88 22.17 -22.52
CA LEU A 137 -5.31 21.20 -23.53
C LEU A 137 -4.77 19.80 -23.20
N PHE A 138 -3.49 19.69 -22.85
CA PHE A 138 -2.90 18.41 -22.48
C PHE A 138 -3.48 17.85 -21.18
N LEU A 139 -3.79 18.68 -20.19
CA LEU A 139 -4.50 18.28 -18.98
C LEU A 139 -5.83 17.60 -19.34
N ILE A 140 -6.65 18.27 -20.17
CA ILE A 140 -7.96 17.77 -20.61
C ILE A 140 -7.79 16.46 -21.40
N LEU A 141 -6.85 16.42 -22.35
CA LEU A 141 -6.56 15.22 -23.15
C LEU A 141 -6.13 14.04 -22.27
N ASN A 142 -5.22 14.25 -21.31
CA ASN A 142 -4.78 13.19 -20.39
C ASN A 142 -5.95 12.63 -19.58
N VAL A 143 -6.84 13.49 -19.07
CA VAL A 143 -8.03 13.05 -18.33
C VAL A 143 -9.00 12.28 -19.22
N ILE A 144 -9.32 12.78 -20.42
CA ILE A 144 -10.23 12.11 -21.35
C ILE A 144 -9.66 10.75 -21.78
N ILE A 145 -8.40 10.69 -22.18
CA ILE A 145 -7.75 9.44 -22.62
C ILE A 145 -7.69 8.45 -21.46
N LYS A 146 -7.35 8.90 -20.23
CA LYS A 146 -7.40 8.07 -19.02
C LYS A 146 -8.79 7.46 -18.81
N LEU A 147 -9.85 8.25 -18.93
CA LEU A 147 -11.23 7.77 -18.75
C LEU A 147 -11.61 6.76 -19.84
N ILE A 148 -11.29 7.02 -21.10
CA ILE A 148 -11.52 6.09 -22.21
C ILE A 148 -10.75 4.79 -22.00
N TYR A 149 -9.49 4.89 -21.57
CA TYR A 149 -8.62 3.75 -21.33
C TYR A 149 -9.10 2.89 -20.16
N LYS A 150 -9.45 3.51 -19.03
CA LYS A 150 -10.08 2.80 -17.89
C LYS A 150 -11.38 2.13 -18.30
N LYS A 151 -12.26 2.81 -19.05
CA LYS A 151 -13.50 2.23 -19.56
C LYS A 151 -13.24 1.04 -20.47
N ARG A 152 -12.19 1.09 -21.30
CA ARG A 152 -11.80 -0.02 -22.18
C ARG A 152 -11.28 -1.22 -21.38
N LEU A 153 -10.48 -0.99 -20.34
CA LEU A 153 -10.00 -2.06 -19.47
C LEU A 153 -11.14 -2.68 -18.64
N GLY A 154 -12.04 -1.86 -18.11
CA GLY A 154 -13.19 -2.30 -17.32
C GLY A 154 -14.29 -3.00 -18.13
N LYS A 155 -14.23 -2.99 -19.47
CA LYS A 155 -15.18 -3.72 -20.33
C LYS A 155 -14.86 -5.21 -20.46
N ARG A 156 -13.67 -5.64 -20.06
CA ARG A 156 -13.26 -7.04 -20.18
C ARG A 156 -13.92 -7.87 -19.10
N SER A 157 -14.38 -9.07 -19.46
CA SER A 157 -14.79 -10.05 -18.44
C SER A 157 -13.57 -10.49 -17.62
N PHE A 158 -13.82 -11.08 -16.46
CA PHE A 158 -12.78 -11.64 -15.61
C PHE A 158 -11.97 -12.72 -16.35
N ALA A 159 -12.66 -13.59 -17.11
CA ALA A 159 -12.02 -14.59 -17.96
C ALA A 159 -11.10 -13.97 -19.04
N GLU A 160 -11.55 -12.90 -19.72
CA GLU A 160 -10.74 -12.18 -20.70
C GLU A 160 -9.51 -11.51 -20.06
N ASN A 161 -9.66 -10.98 -18.85
CA ASN A 161 -8.55 -10.38 -18.10
C ASN A 161 -7.52 -11.43 -17.67
N GLN A 162 -7.96 -12.58 -17.17
CA GLN A 162 -7.07 -13.70 -16.88
C GLN A 162 -6.32 -14.14 -18.13
N GLN A 163 -7.03 -14.45 -19.22
CA GLN A 163 -6.39 -14.87 -20.48
C GLN A 163 -5.43 -13.81 -21.02
N PHE A 164 -5.78 -12.53 -20.89
CA PHE A 164 -4.89 -11.42 -21.24
C PHE A 164 -3.60 -11.46 -20.43
N LEU A 165 -3.65 -11.65 -19.10
CA LEU A 165 -2.46 -11.80 -18.27
C LEU A 165 -1.67 -13.05 -18.68
N PHE A 166 -2.30 -14.22 -18.77
CA PHE A 166 -1.65 -15.49 -19.17
C PHE A 166 -0.87 -15.39 -20.45
N SER A 167 -1.48 -14.77 -21.48
CA SER A 167 -0.81 -14.62 -22.77
C SER A 167 0.55 -13.93 -22.64
N HIS A 168 0.77 -13.07 -21.65
CA HIS A 168 2.07 -12.39 -21.46
C HIS A 168 3.16 -13.28 -20.85
N ARG A 169 2.82 -14.47 -20.35
CA ARG A 169 3.75 -15.48 -19.80
C ARG A 169 4.24 -16.48 -20.86
N ASP A 170 3.38 -16.89 -21.79
CA ASP A 170 3.65 -18.03 -22.71
C ASP A 170 4.75 -17.80 -23.78
N ASP A 171 5.23 -16.55 -23.98
CA ASP A 171 6.46 -16.25 -24.75
C ASP A 171 7.37 -15.28 -23.97
N SER A 172 7.58 -15.57 -22.68
CA SER A 172 8.17 -14.69 -21.65
C SER A 172 9.38 -13.88 -22.12
N LYS A 173 10.34 -14.48 -22.84
CA LYS A 173 11.60 -13.83 -23.19
C LYS A 173 11.49 -12.76 -24.26
N GLU A 174 10.70 -12.96 -25.32
CA GLU A 174 10.51 -11.93 -26.36
C GLU A 174 9.54 -10.85 -25.88
N ARG A 175 8.46 -11.26 -25.21
CA ARG A 175 7.45 -10.33 -24.67
C ARG A 175 8.05 -9.43 -23.60
N SER A 176 8.82 -9.95 -22.64
CA SER A 176 9.50 -9.14 -21.62
C SER A 176 10.46 -8.12 -22.24
N LYS A 177 11.27 -8.51 -23.24
CA LYS A 177 12.14 -7.58 -23.98
C LYS A 177 11.36 -6.47 -24.65
N LYS A 178 10.25 -6.80 -25.33
CA LYS A 178 9.38 -5.82 -25.98
C LYS A 178 8.74 -4.86 -24.96
N LYS A 179 8.28 -5.37 -23.82
CA LYS A 179 7.71 -4.55 -22.74
C LYS A 179 8.76 -3.63 -22.11
N LEU A 180 9.97 -4.13 -21.85
CA LEU A 180 11.09 -3.33 -21.36
C LEU A 180 11.45 -2.22 -22.35
N TYR A 181 11.43 -2.49 -23.65
CA TYR A 181 11.63 -1.49 -24.70
C TYR A 181 10.54 -0.41 -24.67
N ILE A 182 9.27 -0.80 -24.58
CA ILE A 182 8.13 0.13 -24.45
C ILE A 182 8.31 1.01 -23.20
N LEU A 183 8.66 0.42 -22.06
CA LEU A 183 8.87 1.16 -20.82
C LEU A 183 10.00 2.18 -20.95
N LYS A 184 11.13 1.81 -21.56
CA LYS A 184 12.24 2.74 -21.85
C LYS A 184 11.80 3.90 -22.74
N ILE A 185 10.97 3.65 -23.75
CA ILE A 185 10.39 4.71 -24.59
C ILE A 185 9.47 5.61 -23.77
N LEU A 186 8.61 5.05 -22.91
CA LEU A 186 7.68 5.82 -22.09
C LEU A 186 8.42 6.77 -21.13
N ILE A 187 9.57 6.35 -20.59
CA ILE A 187 10.44 7.24 -19.80
C ILE A 187 10.90 8.43 -20.65
N ILE A 188 11.40 8.18 -21.86
CA ILE A 188 11.86 9.24 -22.77
C ILE A 188 10.71 10.18 -23.13
N ILE A 189 9.52 9.63 -23.44
CA ILE A 189 8.32 10.44 -23.73
C ILE A 189 7.95 11.30 -22.53
N ASN A 190 7.96 10.74 -21.32
CA ASN A 190 7.68 11.47 -20.09
C ASN A 190 8.69 12.60 -19.85
N ASP A 191 9.98 12.35 -20.07
CA ASP A 191 11.04 13.35 -19.92
C ASP A 191 10.89 14.48 -20.94
N ILE A 192 10.67 14.15 -22.22
CA ILE A 192 10.42 15.14 -23.29
C ILE A 192 9.19 15.97 -22.98
N TYR A 193 8.10 15.34 -22.54
CA TYR A 193 6.86 16.01 -22.20
C TYR A 193 7.05 16.94 -20.97
N SER A 194 7.85 16.54 -19.99
CA SER A 194 8.21 17.40 -18.85
C SER A 194 9.03 18.62 -19.27
N ILE A 195 9.99 18.45 -20.19
CA ILE A 195 10.75 19.56 -20.77
C ILE A 195 9.83 20.51 -21.53
N PHE A 196 8.92 19.97 -22.36
CA PHE A 196 7.94 20.75 -23.09
C PHE A 196 7.05 21.61 -22.18
N LEU A 197 6.52 21.03 -21.09
CA LEU A 197 5.73 21.77 -20.10
C LEU A 197 6.56 22.86 -19.39
N SER A 198 7.82 22.58 -19.06
CA SER A 198 8.74 23.57 -18.49
C SER A 198 8.95 24.75 -19.44
N VAL A 199 9.18 24.48 -20.73
CA VAL A 199 9.31 25.51 -21.76
C VAL A 199 8.03 26.34 -21.88
N CYS A 200 6.86 25.69 -21.89
CA CYS A 200 5.57 26.42 -21.92
C CYS A 200 5.43 27.35 -20.71
N ALA A 201 5.81 26.92 -19.51
CA ALA A 201 5.76 27.75 -18.30
C ALA A 201 6.70 28.96 -18.38
N PHE A 202 7.95 28.77 -18.81
CA PHE A 202 8.93 29.85 -18.96
C PHE A 202 8.53 30.84 -20.05
N VAL A 203 8.10 30.36 -21.22
CA VAL A 203 7.62 31.20 -22.33
C VAL A 203 6.39 32.00 -21.88
N SER A 204 5.42 31.35 -21.24
CA SER A 204 4.22 32.01 -20.73
C SER A 204 4.56 33.10 -19.70
N ALA A 205 5.49 32.82 -18.78
CA ALA A 205 5.93 33.80 -17.78
C ALA A 205 6.71 34.98 -18.39
N PHE A 206 7.56 34.72 -19.38
CA PHE A 206 8.32 35.77 -20.06
C PHE A 206 7.38 36.71 -20.86
N PHE A 207 6.54 36.14 -21.72
CA PHE A 207 5.65 36.94 -22.57
C PHE A 207 4.48 37.55 -21.80
N SER A 208 4.05 36.98 -20.67
CA SER A 208 3.10 37.66 -19.79
C SER A 208 3.71 38.92 -19.18
N GLY A 209 5.02 38.92 -18.91
CA GLY A 209 5.75 40.12 -18.48
C GLY A 209 5.82 41.20 -19.55
N ILE A 210 5.84 40.83 -20.84
CA ILE A 210 5.83 41.79 -21.97
C ILE A 210 4.46 42.42 -22.19
N VAL A 211 3.37 41.71 -21.89
CA VAL A 211 2.01 42.08 -22.33
C VAL A 211 1.13 42.59 -21.19
N SER A 212 1.53 42.43 -19.92
CA SER A 212 0.63 42.71 -18.80
C SER A 212 0.73 44.15 -18.26
N ASP A 213 -0.40 44.87 -18.27
CA ASP A 213 -0.65 46.09 -17.47
C ASP A 213 -0.75 45.82 -15.95
N GLY A 214 -0.12 44.76 -15.42
CA GLY A 214 -0.09 44.39 -14.00
C GLY A 214 -1.35 43.71 -13.43
N ARG A 215 -2.52 43.78 -14.09
CA ARG A 215 -3.82 43.35 -13.49
C ARG A 215 -4.03 41.83 -13.39
N TYR A 216 -3.40 41.04 -14.25
CA TYR A 216 -3.58 39.58 -14.33
C TYR A 216 -2.29 38.78 -14.07
N THR A 217 -1.19 39.48 -13.82
CA THR A 217 0.17 38.94 -13.78
C THR A 217 0.36 37.91 -12.66
N CYS A 218 -0.23 38.15 -11.48
CA CYS A 218 -0.17 37.21 -10.36
C CYS A 218 -0.91 35.89 -10.65
N GLY A 219 -2.07 35.95 -11.31
CA GLY A 219 -2.84 34.76 -11.68
C GLY A 219 -2.14 33.92 -12.74
N LEU A 220 -1.54 34.57 -13.74
CA LEU A 220 -0.74 33.90 -14.77
C LEU A 220 0.52 33.26 -14.20
N LEU A 221 1.22 33.97 -13.31
CA LEU A 221 2.40 33.43 -12.63
C LEU A 221 2.07 32.17 -11.82
N LEU A 222 0.92 32.14 -11.15
CA LEU A 222 0.44 30.96 -10.42
C LEU A 222 0.20 29.76 -11.36
N VAL A 223 -0.39 29.97 -12.53
CA VAL A 223 -0.59 28.90 -13.53
C VAL A 223 0.75 28.38 -14.06
N CYS A 224 1.67 29.29 -14.43
CA CYS A 224 3.02 28.91 -14.87
C CYS A 224 3.76 28.13 -13.77
N TYR A 225 3.61 28.55 -12.51
CA TYR A 225 4.17 27.87 -11.36
C TYR A 225 3.62 26.46 -11.20
N MET A 226 2.30 26.26 -11.31
CA MET A 226 1.70 24.93 -11.26
C MET A 226 2.24 24.02 -12.37
N VAL A 227 2.36 24.52 -13.60
CA VAL A 227 2.88 23.76 -14.74
C VAL A 227 4.36 23.42 -14.56
N LEU A 228 5.19 24.38 -14.13
CA LEU A 228 6.62 24.16 -13.92
C LEU A 228 6.87 23.20 -12.77
N THR A 229 6.15 23.33 -11.66
CA THR A 229 6.23 22.39 -10.54
C THR A 229 5.82 20.98 -10.98
N ALA A 230 4.72 20.83 -11.74
CA ALA A 230 4.31 19.53 -12.27
C ALA A 230 5.41 18.87 -13.11
N ALA A 231 6.11 19.66 -13.93
CA ALA A 231 7.19 19.20 -14.80
C ALA A 231 8.47 18.89 -14.03
N THR A 232 8.88 19.74 -13.09
CA THR A 232 10.14 19.58 -12.33
C THR A 232 10.05 18.48 -11.28
N LEU A 233 8.86 18.19 -10.75
CA LEU A 233 8.63 16.99 -9.92
C LEU A 233 8.86 15.69 -10.69
N ARG A 234 8.78 15.71 -12.02
CA ARG A 234 9.12 14.57 -12.87
C ARG A 234 10.62 14.44 -13.13
N ILE A 235 11.42 15.47 -12.83
CA ILE A 235 12.87 15.41 -12.87
C ILE A 235 13.35 14.67 -11.62
N ARG A 236 13.82 13.44 -11.82
CA ARG A 236 14.16 12.50 -10.74
C ARG A 236 15.58 12.71 -10.25
N LEU A 237 15.69 13.24 -9.04
CA LEU A 237 16.93 13.32 -8.29
C LEU A 237 17.08 12.08 -7.40
N GLU A 238 18.31 11.75 -7.03
CA GLU A 238 18.60 10.65 -6.12
C GLU A 238 18.08 11.01 -4.70
N PRO A 239 17.43 10.08 -3.97
CA PRO A 239 17.15 10.31 -2.55
C PRO A 239 18.46 10.64 -1.80
N SER A 240 18.40 11.17 -0.58
CA SER A 240 19.62 11.39 0.23
C SER A 240 19.98 10.15 1.06
N ASP A 241 21.27 9.94 1.35
CA ASP A 241 21.80 8.78 2.07
C ASP A 241 21.31 8.61 3.53
N GLY A 242 20.62 9.60 4.08
CA GLY A 242 20.11 9.61 5.46
C GLY A 242 18.99 8.58 5.77
N ILE A 243 18.70 7.62 4.88
CA ILE A 243 17.70 6.56 5.12
C ILE A 243 18.22 5.54 6.14
N PHE A 244 19.53 5.31 6.19
CA PHE A 244 20.14 4.25 7.00
C PHE A 244 20.47 4.66 8.45
N GLU A 245 20.68 5.95 8.72
CA GLU A 245 21.21 6.39 10.03
C GLU A 245 20.17 6.35 11.16
N ASP A 246 18.89 6.49 10.81
CA ASP A 246 17.78 6.56 11.77
C ASP A 246 17.02 5.22 11.92
N ASP A 247 17.34 4.22 11.10
CA ASP A 247 16.66 2.93 11.11
C ASP A 247 17.46 1.89 11.91
N LYS A 248 16.89 1.49 13.05
CA LYS A 248 17.49 0.53 13.99
C LYS A 248 17.58 -0.89 13.44
N THR A 249 16.90 -1.22 12.34
CA THR A 249 17.04 -2.55 11.74
C THR A 249 18.44 -2.76 11.14
N TYR A 250 19.12 -1.68 10.73
CA TYR A 250 20.46 -1.75 10.16
C TYR A 250 21.54 -1.91 11.24
N VAL A 251 22.28 -3.00 11.13
CA VAL A 251 23.31 -3.38 12.11
C VAL A 251 24.71 -2.99 11.64
N ASN A 252 25.63 -2.81 12.60
CA ASN A 252 27.01 -2.44 12.29
C ASN A 252 27.87 -3.66 11.92
N GLU A 253 28.83 -3.46 11.04
CA GLU A 253 29.77 -4.50 10.62
C GLU A 253 30.61 -5.05 11.78
N ASN A 254 31.04 -4.19 12.70
CA ASN A 254 31.81 -4.62 13.88
C ASN A 254 31.02 -5.56 14.80
N ASP A 255 29.69 -5.47 14.74
CA ASP A 255 28.78 -6.24 15.58
C ASP A 255 28.38 -7.58 14.95
N TYR A 256 28.43 -7.69 13.62
CA TYR A 256 28.03 -8.85 12.82
C TYR A 256 29.06 -9.15 11.71
N PRO A 257 30.33 -9.41 12.07
CA PRO A 257 31.41 -9.50 11.10
C PRO A 257 31.27 -10.68 10.12
N ALA A 258 30.71 -11.81 10.54
CA ALA A 258 30.57 -12.98 9.67
C ALA A 258 29.53 -12.71 8.57
N LEU A 259 28.38 -12.14 8.93
CA LEU A 259 27.34 -11.77 7.95
C LEU A 259 27.84 -10.74 6.92
N TYR A 260 28.55 -9.70 7.38
CA TYR A 260 29.14 -8.71 6.49
C TYR A 260 30.22 -9.30 5.58
N ASN A 261 31.04 -10.22 6.08
CA ASN A 261 32.03 -10.92 5.27
C ASN A 261 31.39 -11.77 4.18
N LEU A 262 30.31 -12.50 4.49
CA LEU A 262 29.53 -13.24 3.50
C LEU A 262 28.94 -12.33 2.42
N ALA A 263 28.32 -11.22 2.82
CA ALA A 263 27.75 -10.26 1.89
C ALA A 263 28.82 -9.64 0.97
N LYS A 264 29.99 -9.27 1.52
CA LYS A 264 31.12 -8.76 0.73
C LYS A 264 31.67 -9.81 -0.24
N LYS A 265 31.77 -11.07 0.20
CA LYS A 265 32.19 -12.19 -0.64
C LYS A 265 31.23 -12.36 -1.82
N ALA A 266 29.92 -12.40 -1.55
CA ALA A 266 28.88 -12.54 -2.57
C ALA A 266 28.86 -11.35 -3.54
N ALA A 267 28.96 -10.12 -3.03
CA ALA A 267 29.06 -8.90 -3.84
C ALA A 267 30.26 -8.95 -4.80
N THR A 268 31.43 -9.37 -4.30
CA THR A 268 32.67 -9.44 -5.08
C THR A 268 32.55 -10.41 -6.25
N VAL A 269 32.05 -11.64 -6.02
CA VAL A 269 31.96 -12.65 -7.08
C VAL A 269 30.87 -12.34 -8.10
N THR A 270 29.80 -11.66 -7.68
CA THR A 270 28.70 -11.25 -8.57
C THR A 270 29.03 -9.98 -9.37
N GLY A 271 30.06 -9.23 -8.98
CA GLY A 271 30.44 -7.96 -9.59
C GLY A 271 29.54 -6.80 -9.18
N CYS A 272 29.11 -6.80 -7.92
CA CYS A 272 28.30 -5.75 -7.33
C CYS A 272 29.18 -4.82 -6.49
N ASP A 273 29.55 -3.67 -7.06
CA ASP A 273 30.38 -2.68 -6.38
C ASP A 273 29.50 -1.64 -5.67
N GLY A 274 29.58 -1.58 -4.34
CA GLY A 274 28.81 -0.62 -3.54
C GLY A 274 29.09 -0.76 -2.04
N ALA A 275 28.73 0.25 -1.26
CA ALA A 275 28.74 0.13 0.19
C ALA A 275 27.63 -0.84 0.61
N ILE A 276 27.90 -1.77 1.52
CA ILE A 276 26.91 -2.75 1.99
C ILE A 276 26.38 -2.32 3.35
N LYS A 277 25.07 -2.42 3.53
CA LYS A 277 24.35 -2.27 4.80
C LYS A 277 23.42 -3.46 4.97
N ILE A 278 23.45 -4.09 6.14
CA ILE A 278 22.61 -5.24 6.47
C ILE A 278 21.55 -4.79 7.48
N ALA A 279 20.28 -5.02 7.14
CA ALA A 279 19.14 -4.94 8.04
C ALA A 279 18.74 -6.34 8.50
N ILE A 280 18.48 -6.50 9.80
CA ILE A 280 17.99 -7.75 10.39
C ILE A 280 16.51 -7.57 10.75
N LEU A 281 15.67 -8.49 10.26
CA LEU A 281 14.21 -8.48 10.43
C LEU A 281 13.74 -9.71 11.24
N ASP A 282 12.47 -9.76 11.63
CA ASP A 282 11.85 -10.83 12.42
C ASP A 282 11.27 -11.98 11.59
N ASP A 283 11.41 -11.90 10.26
CA ASP A 283 10.80 -12.83 9.32
C ASP A 283 11.72 -14.01 8.92
N PHE A 284 11.21 -14.84 8.01
CA PHE A 284 11.94 -15.91 7.35
C PHE A 284 12.22 -15.55 5.88
N ASN A 285 12.82 -14.38 5.63
CA ASN A 285 13.06 -13.92 4.26
C ASN A 285 14.46 -13.33 4.06
N ALA A 286 14.85 -13.20 2.80
CA ALA A 286 16.02 -12.46 2.39
C ALA A 286 15.66 -11.56 1.19
N GLY A 287 16.27 -10.38 1.13
CA GLY A 287 16.05 -9.45 0.04
C GLY A 287 17.22 -8.51 -0.17
N ALA A 288 17.39 -8.02 -1.40
CA ALA A 288 18.34 -6.96 -1.70
C ALA A 288 17.68 -5.78 -2.44
N ALA A 289 18.07 -4.57 -2.05
CA ALA A 289 17.67 -3.33 -2.68
C ALA A 289 18.86 -2.36 -2.78
N ILE A 290 18.77 -1.37 -3.68
CA ILE A 290 19.80 -0.34 -3.84
C ILE A 290 19.22 1.02 -3.46
N PHE A 291 19.92 1.72 -2.57
CA PHE A 291 19.67 3.13 -2.25
C PHE A 291 20.96 3.91 -2.45
N ASN A 292 21.00 4.83 -3.42
CA ASN A 292 22.15 5.70 -3.67
C ASN A 292 23.51 5.00 -3.73
N ASN A 293 23.61 3.93 -4.53
CA ASN A 293 24.86 3.16 -4.66
C ASN A 293 25.29 2.43 -3.37
N THR A 294 24.42 2.41 -2.35
CA THR A 294 24.51 1.55 -1.18
C THR A 294 23.57 0.35 -1.38
N ILE A 295 24.11 -0.83 -1.18
CA ILE A 295 23.42 -2.11 -1.23
C ILE A 295 22.83 -2.38 0.15
N SER A 296 21.50 -2.39 0.22
CA SER A 296 20.74 -2.80 1.39
C SER A 296 20.41 -4.27 1.27
N ILE A 297 20.89 -5.08 2.20
CA ILE A 297 20.55 -6.49 2.34
C ILE A 297 19.62 -6.63 3.54
N GLN A 298 18.48 -7.26 3.37
CA GLN A 298 17.52 -7.59 4.41
C GLN A 298 17.61 -9.08 4.70
N LEU A 299 17.81 -9.46 5.96
CA LEU A 299 17.94 -10.85 6.40
C LEU A 299 17.04 -11.10 7.61
N GLY A 300 16.15 -12.07 7.50
CA GLY A 300 15.30 -12.52 8.60
C GLY A 300 16.09 -13.27 9.68
N ALA A 301 15.86 -12.95 10.95
CA ALA A 301 16.54 -13.59 12.07
C ALA A 301 16.18 -15.09 12.17
N LEU A 302 14.94 -15.47 11.84
CA LEU A 302 14.52 -16.88 11.81
C LEU A 302 15.23 -17.63 10.68
N LEU A 303 15.35 -17.01 9.49
CA LEU A 303 16.08 -17.56 8.34
C LEU A 303 17.54 -17.85 8.70
N LEU A 304 18.23 -16.87 9.30
CA LEU A 304 19.64 -17.00 9.71
C LEU A 304 19.86 -18.15 10.70
N ASN A 305 18.90 -18.41 11.59
CA ASN A 305 18.99 -19.47 12.60
C ASN A 305 18.57 -20.87 12.11
N VAL A 306 18.16 -20.99 10.85
CA VAL A 306 17.83 -22.25 10.16
C VAL A 306 18.84 -22.60 9.08
N LEU A 307 19.33 -21.59 8.36
CA LEU A 307 20.29 -21.78 7.27
C LEU A 307 21.72 -21.82 7.81
N SER A 308 22.54 -22.69 7.20
CA SER A 308 23.98 -22.68 7.42
C SER A 308 24.64 -21.47 6.76
N GLU A 309 25.89 -21.21 7.14
CA GLU A 309 26.73 -20.16 6.55
C GLU A 309 26.79 -20.27 5.00
N ASP A 310 26.99 -21.48 4.47
CA ASP A 310 27.05 -21.73 3.04
C ASP A 310 25.69 -21.58 2.34
N GLU A 311 24.59 -21.91 3.03
CA GLU A 311 23.23 -21.73 2.52
C GLU A 311 22.87 -20.25 2.43
N VAL A 312 23.19 -19.46 3.46
CA VAL A 312 23.02 -17.99 3.44
C VAL A 312 23.89 -17.38 2.36
N TYR A 313 25.13 -17.86 2.16
CA TYR A 313 25.96 -17.41 1.06
C TYR A 313 25.28 -17.65 -0.30
N CYS A 314 24.66 -18.82 -0.51
CA CYS A 314 23.90 -19.09 -1.73
C CYS A 314 22.68 -18.16 -1.88
N VAL A 315 21.93 -17.91 -0.80
CA VAL A 315 20.81 -16.95 -0.81
C VAL A 315 21.31 -15.54 -1.17
N LEU A 316 22.43 -15.10 -0.62
CA LEU A 316 23.04 -13.82 -0.98
C LEU A 316 23.42 -13.78 -2.47
N LEU A 317 24.01 -14.84 -3.03
CA LEU A 317 24.30 -14.90 -4.47
C LEU A 317 23.04 -14.73 -5.33
N HIS A 318 21.90 -15.27 -4.89
CA HIS A 318 20.60 -15.06 -5.54
C HIS A 318 20.18 -13.58 -5.46
N GLU A 319 20.20 -12.98 -4.27
CA GLU A 319 19.79 -11.60 -4.06
C GLU A 319 20.69 -10.57 -4.77
N PHE A 320 22.01 -10.78 -4.74
CA PHE A 320 22.95 -9.92 -5.47
C PHE A 320 22.74 -9.99 -6.98
N PHE A 321 22.31 -11.13 -7.52
CA PHE A 321 21.99 -11.23 -8.95
C PHE A 321 20.83 -10.33 -9.35
N HIS A 322 19.80 -10.23 -8.51
CA HIS A 322 18.63 -9.37 -8.75
C HIS A 322 19.00 -7.89 -8.90
N ILE A 323 20.03 -7.43 -8.18
CA ILE A 323 20.43 -6.02 -8.14
C ILE A 323 21.63 -5.68 -9.03
N LYS A 324 22.34 -6.69 -9.56
CA LYS A 324 23.56 -6.53 -10.37
C LYS A 324 23.39 -5.57 -11.54
N ASP A 325 22.33 -5.73 -12.32
CA ASP A 325 22.08 -4.90 -13.50
C ASP A 325 21.70 -3.47 -13.12
N GLU A 326 21.08 -3.27 -11.94
CA GLU A 326 20.70 -1.95 -11.46
C GLU A 326 21.93 -1.14 -10.99
N LEU A 327 22.90 -1.77 -10.32
CA LEU A 327 24.19 -1.15 -9.97
C LEU A 327 24.99 -0.77 -11.23
N ASN A 328 25.08 -1.71 -12.18
CA ASN A 328 25.95 -1.57 -13.34
C ASN A 328 25.37 -0.71 -14.47
N HIS A 329 24.06 -0.41 -14.44
CA HIS A 329 23.40 0.38 -15.48
C HIS A 329 22.56 1.53 -14.93
N ARG A 330 23.12 2.76 -14.99
CA ARG A 330 22.41 4.03 -14.68
C ARG A 330 21.03 4.20 -15.33
N ARG A 331 20.79 3.57 -16.49
CA ARG A 331 19.47 3.61 -17.17
C ARG A 331 18.44 2.68 -16.52
N ILE A 332 18.87 1.59 -15.91
CA ILE A 332 18.02 0.63 -15.18
C ILE A 332 17.68 1.17 -13.79
N SER A 333 18.65 1.77 -13.09
CA SER A 333 18.36 2.47 -11.82
C SER A 333 17.41 3.67 -12.01
N LYS A 334 17.44 4.35 -13.17
CA LYS A 334 16.41 5.37 -13.52
C LYS A 334 15.02 4.78 -13.75
N PHE A 335 14.96 3.54 -14.24
CA PHE A 335 13.70 2.81 -14.48
C PHE A 335 13.07 2.34 -13.16
N ASN A 336 13.85 1.76 -12.24
CA ASN A 336 13.35 1.37 -10.91
C ASN A 336 12.96 2.59 -10.05
N ARG A 337 13.70 3.70 -10.15
CA ARG A 337 13.30 4.98 -9.55
C ARG A 337 11.97 5.54 -10.06
N TYR A 338 11.62 5.31 -11.34
CA TYR A 338 10.28 5.69 -11.86
C TYR A 338 9.19 5.03 -11.04
N VAL A 339 9.37 3.75 -10.74
CA VAL A 339 8.38 2.89 -10.10
C VAL A 339 8.22 3.27 -8.63
N ILE A 340 9.33 3.44 -7.90
CA ILE A 340 9.33 3.82 -6.48
C ILE A 340 8.71 5.21 -6.29
N ASP A 341 9.09 6.20 -7.11
CA ASP A 341 8.48 7.54 -7.05
C ASP A 341 6.99 7.51 -7.42
N PHE A 342 6.57 6.63 -8.35
CA PHE A 342 5.16 6.49 -8.72
C PHE A 342 4.33 5.87 -7.60
N GLN A 343 4.86 4.85 -6.91
CA GLN A 343 4.20 4.15 -5.82
C GLN A 343 4.15 4.98 -4.52
N ASN A 344 5.18 5.79 -4.25
CA ASN A 344 5.31 6.54 -2.98
C ASN A 344 4.71 7.96 -3.01
N ASN A 345 4.26 8.48 -4.15
CA ASN A 345 3.77 9.86 -4.29
C ASN A 345 2.31 10.09 -3.84
N GLU A 346 1.84 9.39 -2.80
CA GLU A 346 0.53 9.61 -2.18
C GLU A 346 0.48 10.80 -1.21
N ILE A 347 1.49 11.70 -1.21
CA ILE A 347 1.41 12.94 -0.41
C ILE A 347 0.42 13.92 -1.08
N SER A 348 -0.67 14.19 -0.37
CA SER A 348 -1.90 14.85 -0.82
C SER A 348 -1.98 16.32 -0.41
N ASN A 349 -1.16 17.17 -1.03
CA ASN A 349 -1.40 18.61 -0.98
C ASN A 349 -2.29 19.03 -2.17
N PHE A 350 -3.16 20.03 -1.99
CA PHE A 350 -4.10 20.49 -3.02
C PHE A 350 -3.43 20.72 -4.40
N TYR A 351 -2.23 21.32 -4.39
CA TYR A 351 -1.43 21.58 -5.59
C TYR A 351 -0.83 20.31 -6.22
N SER A 352 -0.46 19.29 -5.43
CA SER A 352 0.05 18.02 -5.96
C SER A 352 -1.06 17.24 -6.66
N ASN A 353 -2.32 17.36 -6.20
CA ASN A 353 -3.46 16.69 -6.83
C ASN A 353 -3.80 17.25 -8.22
N ILE A 354 -3.78 18.57 -8.41
CA ILE A 354 -4.04 19.19 -9.73
C ILE A 354 -2.89 18.87 -10.71
N THR A 355 -1.65 18.97 -10.25
CA THR A 355 -0.46 18.76 -11.09
C THR A 355 -0.26 17.31 -11.52
N LYS A 356 -0.70 16.32 -10.72
CA LYS A 356 -0.72 14.89 -11.10
C LYS A 356 -1.55 14.61 -12.37
N HIS A 357 -2.61 15.38 -12.63
CA HIS A 357 -3.48 15.14 -13.77
C HIS A 357 -2.82 15.39 -15.13
N LEU A 358 -1.80 16.27 -15.20
CA LEU A 358 -1.03 16.56 -16.41
C LEU A 358 -0.32 15.33 -17.00
N PHE A 359 -0.09 14.30 -16.19
CA PHE A 359 0.62 13.06 -16.57
C PHE A 359 -0.24 11.80 -16.41
N SER A 360 -1.52 11.96 -16.03
CA SER A 360 -2.32 10.86 -15.49
C SER A 360 -2.57 9.69 -16.44
N PHE A 361 -2.59 9.90 -17.76
CA PHE A 361 -2.68 8.81 -18.73
C PHE A 361 -1.33 8.08 -18.90
N LEU A 362 -0.23 8.83 -19.04
CA LEU A 362 1.12 8.27 -19.15
C LEU A 362 1.44 7.38 -17.95
N ASP A 363 1.08 7.85 -16.76
CA ASP A 363 1.25 7.14 -15.50
C ASP A 363 0.48 5.80 -15.45
N ILE A 364 -0.80 5.80 -15.80
CA ILE A 364 -1.62 4.56 -15.82
C ILE A 364 -1.12 3.59 -16.88
N TYR A 365 -0.77 4.11 -18.06
CA TYR A 365 -0.28 3.27 -19.14
C TYR A 365 1.08 2.65 -18.79
N TYR A 366 1.99 3.44 -18.20
CA TYR A 366 3.26 2.96 -17.69
C TYR A 366 3.06 1.87 -16.63
N ASN A 367 2.21 2.11 -15.63
CA ASN A 367 1.95 1.16 -14.56
C ASN A 367 1.44 -0.19 -15.10
N LEU A 368 0.49 -0.18 -16.06
CA LEU A 368 0.04 -1.42 -16.68
C LEU A 368 1.17 -2.14 -17.44
N GLN A 369 1.95 -1.42 -18.27
CA GLN A 369 3.06 -2.05 -19.00
C GLN A 369 4.13 -2.59 -18.06
N TYR A 370 4.36 -1.94 -16.93
CA TYR A 370 5.30 -2.36 -15.91
C TYR A 370 4.84 -3.64 -15.21
N ASN A 371 3.58 -3.70 -14.77
CA ASN A 371 3.01 -4.91 -14.17
C ASN A 371 3.04 -6.09 -15.14
N LEU A 372 2.73 -5.87 -16.43
CA LEU A 372 2.84 -6.89 -17.47
C LEU A 372 4.29 -7.31 -17.74
N TYR A 373 5.24 -6.38 -17.64
CA TYR A 373 6.67 -6.70 -17.74
C TYR A 373 7.11 -7.60 -16.59
N LEU A 374 6.82 -7.20 -15.34
CA LEU A 374 7.14 -7.99 -14.14
C LEU A 374 6.55 -9.39 -14.22
N TYR A 375 5.25 -9.48 -14.53
CA TYR A 375 4.56 -10.76 -14.70
C TYR A 375 5.20 -11.64 -15.80
N SER A 376 5.67 -11.04 -16.89
CA SER A 376 6.29 -11.79 -18.00
C SER A 376 7.71 -12.27 -17.70
N VAL A 377 8.47 -11.54 -16.87
CA VAL A 377 9.90 -11.82 -16.64
C VAL A 377 10.14 -12.63 -15.37
N SER A 378 9.18 -12.65 -14.43
CA SER A 378 9.39 -13.12 -13.05
C SER A 378 10.05 -14.50 -12.97
N LEU A 379 9.50 -15.53 -13.61
CA LEU A 379 10.08 -16.88 -13.60
C LEU A 379 11.50 -16.93 -14.17
N SER A 380 11.71 -16.28 -15.33
CA SER A 380 13.02 -16.29 -15.99
C SER A 380 14.10 -15.56 -15.20
N ARG A 381 13.70 -14.55 -14.41
CA ARG A 381 14.57 -13.80 -13.52
C ARG A 381 14.98 -14.66 -12.32
N GLU A 382 14.02 -15.35 -11.70
CA GLU A 382 14.29 -16.30 -10.61
C GLU A 382 15.21 -17.44 -11.06
N PHE A 383 14.96 -18.07 -12.21
CA PHE A 383 15.83 -19.13 -12.74
C PHE A 383 17.25 -18.65 -13.04
N ALA A 384 17.42 -17.40 -13.44
CA ALA A 384 18.73 -16.81 -13.69
C ALA A 384 19.48 -16.55 -12.36
N ALA A 385 18.76 -16.08 -11.33
CA ALA A 385 19.30 -15.92 -9.98
C ALA A 385 19.67 -17.27 -9.35
N ASP A 386 18.85 -18.30 -9.51
CA ASP A 386 19.16 -19.67 -9.04
C ASP A 386 20.42 -20.23 -9.70
N LYS A 387 20.57 -20.03 -11.02
CA LYS A 387 21.80 -20.41 -11.72
C LYS A 387 23.02 -19.67 -11.18
N ASN A 388 22.86 -18.44 -10.71
CA ASN A 388 23.93 -17.68 -10.10
C ASN A 388 24.42 -18.32 -8.79
N MET A 389 23.50 -18.89 -8.00
CA MET A 389 23.83 -19.69 -6.81
C MET A 389 24.69 -20.89 -7.19
N ALA A 390 24.34 -21.62 -8.26
CA ALA A 390 25.10 -22.77 -8.74
C ALA A 390 26.48 -22.41 -9.35
N ILE A 391 26.59 -21.25 -10.01
CA ILE A 391 27.85 -20.82 -10.66
C ILE A 391 28.92 -20.43 -9.63
N TYR A 392 28.52 -19.70 -8.59
CA TYR A 392 29.45 -19.12 -7.61
C TYR A 392 29.41 -19.80 -6.23
N GLY A 393 28.46 -20.71 -6.02
CA GLY A 393 28.30 -21.54 -4.84
C GLY A 393 28.27 -23.03 -5.21
N ASP A 394 27.34 -23.77 -4.62
CA ASP A 394 27.14 -25.21 -4.86
C ASP A 394 25.64 -25.51 -5.08
N SER A 395 25.32 -26.30 -6.11
CA SER A 395 23.93 -26.62 -6.45
C SER A 395 23.18 -27.35 -5.34
N LYS A 396 23.85 -28.22 -4.55
CA LYS A 396 23.20 -28.97 -3.47
C LYS A 396 22.96 -28.08 -2.26
N THR A 397 23.91 -27.20 -1.94
CA THR A 397 23.73 -26.18 -0.91
C THR A 397 22.61 -25.20 -1.29
N ALA A 398 22.57 -24.76 -2.55
CA ALA A 398 21.49 -23.93 -3.07
C ALA A 398 20.13 -24.64 -2.99
N ALA A 399 20.05 -25.90 -3.40
CA ALA A 399 18.83 -26.69 -3.25
C ALA A 399 18.40 -26.81 -1.79
N SER A 400 19.34 -27.10 -0.89
CA SER A 400 19.07 -27.24 0.55
C SER A 400 18.48 -25.96 1.16
N SER A 401 19.00 -24.78 0.80
CA SER A 401 18.46 -23.51 1.29
C SER A 401 17.03 -23.26 0.78
N LEU A 402 16.77 -23.53 -0.51
CA LEU A 402 15.44 -23.41 -1.10
C LEU A 402 14.42 -24.38 -0.49
N ILE A 403 14.84 -25.61 -0.16
CA ILE A 403 13.99 -26.60 0.51
C ILE A 403 13.63 -26.14 1.92
N LYS A 404 14.60 -25.62 2.69
CA LYS A 404 14.33 -25.10 4.04
C LYS A 404 13.39 -23.90 4.04
N ILE A 405 13.52 -23.00 3.04
CA ILE A 405 12.56 -21.89 2.83
C ILE A 405 11.16 -22.44 2.54
N LYS A 406 11.03 -23.41 1.63
CA LYS A 406 9.73 -24.02 1.33
C LYS A 406 9.12 -24.77 2.52
N TYR A 407 9.93 -25.42 3.34
CA TYR A 407 9.46 -26.03 4.59
C TYR A 407 8.88 -24.98 5.54
N TYR A 408 9.49 -23.79 5.63
CA TYR A 408 8.92 -22.72 6.44
C TYR A 408 7.59 -22.21 5.87
N GLU A 409 7.46 -22.06 4.55
CA GLU A 409 6.16 -21.74 3.92
C GLU A 409 5.08 -22.78 4.24
N LEU A 410 5.41 -24.08 4.20
CA LEU A 410 4.47 -25.16 4.51
C LEU A 410 4.13 -25.22 6.00
N TYR A 411 5.10 -24.93 6.86
CA TYR A 411 4.88 -24.76 8.29
C TYR A 411 3.93 -23.59 8.57
N ASP A 412 4.14 -22.44 7.93
CA ASP A 412 3.29 -21.25 8.07
C ASP A 412 1.85 -21.51 7.60
N TRP A 413 1.68 -22.32 6.54
CA TRP A 413 0.38 -22.80 6.08
C TRP A 413 -0.34 -23.67 7.11
N GLU A 414 0.35 -24.63 7.73
CA GLU A 414 -0.27 -25.56 8.70
C GLU A 414 -0.41 -24.97 10.12
N LYS A 415 0.39 -23.96 10.50
CA LYS A 415 0.51 -23.57 11.92
C LYS A 415 -0.81 -23.14 12.56
N GLY A 416 -1.74 -22.59 11.78
CA GLY A 416 -3.08 -22.21 12.23
C GLY A 416 -4.00 -23.38 12.62
N THR A 417 -3.58 -24.63 12.36
CA THR A 417 -4.35 -25.85 12.64
C THR A 417 -4.01 -26.50 13.99
N TYR A 418 -2.95 -26.03 14.66
CA TYR A 418 -2.51 -26.56 15.95
C TYR A 418 -2.88 -25.62 17.08
N ASP A 419 -3.07 -26.17 18.28
CA ASP A 419 -3.19 -25.34 19.48
C ASP A 419 -1.83 -24.71 19.84
N THR A 420 -1.85 -23.44 20.22
CA THR A 420 -0.67 -22.67 20.60
C THR A 420 -0.92 -21.84 21.85
N THR A 421 0.15 -21.30 22.43
CA THR A 421 0.04 -20.24 23.43
C THR A 421 -0.21 -18.90 22.77
N CYS A 422 -0.99 -18.03 23.41
CA CYS A 422 -1.20 -16.66 22.95
C CYS A 422 0.05 -15.82 23.22
N ASN A 423 0.55 -15.10 22.22
CA ASN A 423 1.74 -14.24 22.35
C ASN A 423 1.56 -13.08 23.36
N PHE A 424 0.33 -12.79 23.77
CA PHE A 424 -0.01 -11.71 24.70
C PHE A 424 -0.44 -12.19 26.10
N GLU A 425 -0.23 -13.48 26.40
CA GLU A 425 -0.60 -14.05 27.71
C GLU A 425 0.10 -13.33 28.88
N THR A 426 1.39 -13.05 28.73
CA THR A 426 2.22 -12.37 29.73
C THR A 426 1.97 -10.86 29.77
N ALA A 427 2.18 -10.26 30.94
CA ALA A 427 2.01 -8.81 31.14
C ALA A 427 3.04 -7.95 30.39
N GLU A 428 4.17 -8.55 30.01
CA GLU A 428 5.22 -7.94 29.19
C GLU A 428 5.48 -8.82 27.98
N TYR A 429 6.04 -8.23 26.92
CA TYR A 429 6.37 -8.94 25.69
C TYR A 429 7.33 -10.11 25.97
N ASP A 430 6.98 -11.30 25.48
CA ASP A 430 7.86 -12.47 25.56
C ASP A 430 9.02 -12.35 24.57
N THR A 431 10.18 -11.95 25.07
CA THR A 431 11.41 -11.82 24.28
C THR A 431 11.92 -13.15 23.73
N ASP A 432 11.41 -14.29 24.22
CA ASP A 432 11.77 -15.63 23.74
C ASP A 432 10.81 -16.19 22.67
N SER A 433 9.78 -15.42 22.29
CA SER A 433 8.78 -15.80 21.28
C SER A 433 9.39 -16.28 19.95
N LEU A 434 10.41 -15.59 19.44
CA LEU A 434 11.09 -16.00 18.19
C LEU A 434 11.87 -17.32 18.33
N ASN A 435 12.49 -17.58 19.49
CA ASN A 435 13.15 -18.85 19.75
C ASN A 435 12.13 -19.99 19.87
N THR A 436 10.99 -19.72 20.50
CA THR A 436 9.88 -20.68 20.60
C THR A 436 9.35 -21.04 19.21
N GLU A 437 9.16 -20.06 18.33
CA GLU A 437 8.75 -20.30 16.94
C GLU A 437 9.79 -21.13 16.18
N LEU A 438 11.08 -20.81 16.35
CA LEU A 438 12.17 -21.56 15.75
C LEU A 438 12.19 -23.03 16.19
N GLN A 439 11.93 -23.31 17.47
CA GLN A 439 11.84 -24.68 17.98
C GLN A 439 10.64 -25.43 17.41
N ARG A 440 9.46 -24.80 17.40
CA ARG A 440 8.25 -25.38 16.80
C ARG A 440 8.46 -25.71 15.32
N PHE A 441 9.10 -24.82 14.57
CA PHE A 441 9.46 -25.08 13.18
C PHE A 441 10.40 -26.29 13.05
N LYS A 442 11.47 -26.37 13.84
CA LYS A 442 12.42 -27.49 13.82
C LYS A 442 11.75 -28.83 14.16
N GLU A 443 10.85 -28.83 15.14
CA GLU A 443 10.03 -30.00 15.49
C GLU A 443 9.09 -30.39 14.35
N ALA A 444 8.38 -29.42 13.75
CA ALA A 444 7.49 -29.67 12.62
C ALA A 444 8.22 -30.26 11.41
N VAL A 445 9.41 -29.75 11.06
CA VAL A 445 10.26 -30.32 10.00
C VAL A 445 10.59 -31.78 10.30
N SER A 446 10.91 -32.11 11.54
CA SER A 446 11.28 -33.48 11.92
C SER A 446 10.12 -34.48 11.77
N LEU A 447 8.88 -34.01 11.90
CA LEU A 447 7.66 -34.82 11.81
C LEU A 447 7.07 -34.87 10.39
N ASN A 448 7.15 -33.76 9.65
CA ASN A 448 6.38 -33.57 8.41
C ASN A 448 7.20 -33.55 7.12
N ALA A 449 8.54 -33.56 7.17
CA ALA A 449 9.38 -33.42 5.97
C ALA A 449 9.03 -34.37 4.82
N GLU A 450 8.73 -35.66 5.11
CA GLU A 450 8.37 -36.62 4.06
C GLU A 450 7.03 -36.27 3.39
N LYS A 451 6.01 -35.91 4.19
CA LYS A 451 4.71 -35.42 3.70
C LYS A 451 4.89 -34.17 2.84
N TRP A 452 5.68 -33.20 3.32
CA TRP A 452 5.97 -31.96 2.63
C TRP A 452 6.71 -32.17 1.30
N ASN A 453 7.65 -33.12 1.25
CA ASN A 453 8.31 -33.50 0.00
C ASN A 453 7.32 -34.07 -1.03
N GLY A 454 6.32 -34.82 -0.58
CA GLY A 454 5.21 -35.26 -1.43
C GLY A 454 4.44 -34.10 -2.05
N LEU A 455 4.11 -33.08 -1.25
CA LEU A 455 3.41 -31.88 -1.72
C LEU A 455 4.25 -31.07 -2.72
N ILE A 456 5.52 -30.83 -2.41
CA ILE A 456 6.46 -30.09 -3.27
C ILE A 456 6.56 -30.73 -4.67
N ASN A 457 6.55 -32.06 -4.75
CA ASN A 457 6.65 -32.77 -6.02
C ASN A 457 5.40 -32.63 -6.92
N ASN A 458 4.26 -32.38 -6.30
CA ASN A 458 2.95 -32.27 -6.95
C ASN A 458 2.50 -30.83 -7.15
N GLU A 459 3.15 -29.85 -6.51
CA GLU A 459 2.79 -28.43 -6.57
C GLU A 459 2.67 -27.92 -8.02
N ILE A 460 1.51 -27.33 -8.33
CA ILE A 460 1.20 -26.73 -9.63
C ILE A 460 1.51 -25.23 -9.55
N LEU A 461 2.18 -24.72 -10.57
CA LEU A 461 2.45 -23.28 -10.68
C LEU A 461 1.15 -22.48 -10.79
N SER A 462 0.90 -21.61 -9.81
CA SER A 462 -0.25 -20.72 -9.86
C SER A 462 -0.20 -19.80 -11.08
N ARG A 463 -1.39 -19.59 -11.62
CA ARG A 463 -1.69 -18.70 -12.72
C ARG A 463 -1.28 -17.23 -12.41
N SER A 464 -1.34 -16.82 -11.15
CA SER A 464 -0.88 -15.50 -10.69
C SER A 464 0.55 -15.49 -10.12
N ALA A 465 1.25 -16.63 -10.08
CA ALA A 465 2.52 -16.78 -9.35
C ALA A 465 3.60 -15.76 -9.76
N SER A 466 4.21 -15.09 -8.80
CA SER A 466 5.43 -14.29 -9.03
C SER A 466 6.68 -15.16 -9.07
N HIS A 467 6.72 -16.27 -8.34
CA HIS A 467 7.89 -17.16 -8.25
C HIS A 467 7.60 -18.54 -8.87
N PRO A 468 8.62 -19.24 -9.40
CA PRO A 468 8.50 -20.65 -9.80
C PRO A 468 8.26 -21.55 -8.58
N THR A 469 7.66 -22.72 -8.79
CA THR A 469 7.54 -23.75 -7.72
C THR A 469 8.91 -24.26 -7.32
N LEU A 470 9.06 -24.79 -6.11
CA LEU A 470 10.35 -25.31 -5.66
C LEU A 470 10.88 -26.40 -6.60
N LYS A 471 10.01 -27.30 -7.08
CA LYS A 471 10.38 -28.34 -8.06
C LYS A 471 11.05 -27.77 -9.31
N MET A 472 10.45 -26.74 -9.91
CA MET A 472 11.03 -26.08 -11.10
C MET A 472 12.40 -25.45 -10.79
N ARG A 473 12.60 -24.92 -9.58
CA ARG A 473 13.88 -24.34 -9.15
C ARG A 473 14.95 -25.43 -8.97
N LEU A 474 14.60 -26.55 -8.36
CA LEU A 474 15.48 -27.71 -8.19
C LEU A 474 15.89 -28.31 -9.54
N GLU A 475 14.94 -28.49 -10.46
CA GLU A 475 15.21 -28.93 -11.84
C GLU A 475 16.17 -27.96 -12.57
N ASN A 476 15.99 -26.64 -12.38
CA ASN A 476 16.87 -25.62 -12.97
C ASN A 476 18.29 -25.62 -12.37
N LEU A 477 18.46 -26.13 -11.14
CA LEU A 477 19.75 -26.39 -10.49
C LEU A 477 20.35 -27.77 -10.85
N GLY A 478 19.60 -28.62 -11.56
CA GLY A 478 19.99 -29.99 -11.88
C GLY A 478 19.90 -30.95 -10.68
N ILE A 479 18.97 -30.70 -9.76
CA ILE A 479 18.75 -31.49 -8.54
C ILE A 479 17.38 -32.16 -8.62
N ASP A 480 17.36 -33.49 -8.57
CA ASP A 480 16.13 -34.29 -8.64
C ASP A 480 15.64 -34.76 -7.26
N GLU A 481 16.51 -34.68 -6.24
CA GLU A 481 16.22 -35.15 -4.88
C GLU A 481 15.95 -34.01 -3.91
N ILE A 482 14.88 -34.11 -3.13
CA ILE A 482 14.54 -33.15 -2.08
C ILE A 482 15.21 -33.55 -0.77
N ILE A 483 16.44 -33.09 -0.56
CA ILE A 483 17.24 -33.39 0.63
C ILE A 483 17.81 -32.10 1.22
N THR A 484 17.54 -31.88 2.50
CA THR A 484 18.20 -30.81 3.28
C THR A 484 19.56 -31.30 3.80
N LEU A 485 20.57 -30.46 3.66
CA LEU A 485 21.91 -30.72 4.17
C LEU A 485 22.05 -30.23 5.62
N LYS A 486 22.80 -31.01 6.41
CA LYS A 486 23.32 -30.59 7.73
C LYS A 486 24.75 -30.12 7.54
N ILE A 487 24.91 -28.83 7.35
CA ILE A 487 26.21 -28.19 7.12
C ILE A 487 26.62 -27.51 8.43
N GLU A 488 27.79 -27.89 8.95
CA GLU A 488 28.38 -27.23 10.12
C GLU A 488 28.80 -25.81 9.71
N SER A 489 28.37 -24.82 10.49
CA SER A 489 28.74 -23.41 10.28
C SER A 489 29.86 -23.00 11.22
N SER A 490 30.59 -21.94 10.88
CA SER A 490 31.61 -21.39 11.78
C SER A 490 31.01 -20.91 13.10
N ALA A 491 31.80 -20.95 14.17
CA ALA A 491 31.37 -20.41 15.47
C ALA A 491 31.08 -18.90 15.42
N GLU A 492 31.78 -18.18 14.53
CA GLU A 492 31.58 -16.75 14.30
C GLU A 492 30.22 -16.47 13.64
N TYR A 493 29.83 -17.25 12.63
CA TYR A 493 28.51 -17.15 12.02
C TYR A 493 27.39 -17.50 13.00
N ILE A 494 27.55 -18.57 13.79
CA ILE A 494 26.56 -18.97 14.81
C ILE A 494 26.36 -17.84 15.82
N ALA A 495 27.44 -17.21 16.29
CA ALA A 495 27.37 -16.08 17.21
C ALA A 495 26.62 -14.88 16.61
N ASP A 496 26.84 -14.56 15.33
CA ASP A 496 26.08 -13.52 14.63
C ASP A 496 24.58 -13.85 14.57
N CYS A 497 24.21 -15.11 14.32
CA CYS A 497 22.81 -15.56 14.23
C CYS A 497 22.08 -15.53 15.59
N GLU A 498 22.73 -15.99 16.65
CA GLU A 498 22.19 -15.94 18.02
C GLU A 498 22.03 -14.49 18.48
N LYS A 499 22.99 -13.62 18.15
CA LYS A 499 22.89 -12.19 18.42
C LYS A 499 21.73 -11.56 17.65
N ALA A 500 21.53 -11.95 16.39
CA ALA A 500 20.48 -11.42 15.53
C ALA A 500 19.08 -11.66 16.11
N ILE A 501 18.78 -12.89 16.55
CA ILE A 501 17.44 -13.22 17.11
C ILE A 501 17.17 -12.47 18.42
N ILE A 502 18.17 -12.38 19.31
CA ILE A 502 18.06 -11.60 20.57
C ILE A 502 17.84 -10.12 20.27
N TYR A 503 18.60 -9.57 19.32
CA TYR A 503 18.51 -8.17 18.93
C TYR A 503 17.13 -7.82 18.38
N VAL A 504 16.62 -8.62 17.45
CA VAL A 504 15.29 -8.40 16.87
C VAL A 504 14.19 -8.55 17.92
N SER A 505 14.24 -9.57 18.79
CA SER A 505 13.29 -9.69 19.91
C SER A 505 13.26 -8.43 20.77
N SER A 506 14.42 -7.84 21.07
CA SER A 506 14.50 -6.59 21.83
C SER A 506 13.94 -5.38 21.08
N LEU A 507 14.12 -5.32 19.76
CA LEU A 507 13.56 -4.27 18.92
C LEU A 507 12.04 -4.35 18.87
N ILE A 508 11.47 -5.55 18.71
CA ILE A 508 10.02 -5.76 18.73
C ILE A 508 9.45 -5.36 20.09
N ALA A 509 10.10 -5.76 21.20
CA ALA A 509 9.68 -5.37 22.54
C ALA A 509 9.71 -3.85 22.73
N GLU A 510 10.74 -3.17 22.23
CA GLU A 510 10.84 -1.70 22.28
C GLU A 510 9.75 -1.03 21.43
N GLN A 511 9.52 -1.51 20.21
CA GLN A 511 8.52 -0.96 19.28
C GLN A 511 7.09 -1.20 19.77
N SER A 512 6.84 -2.32 20.42
CA SER A 512 5.52 -2.70 20.91
C SER A 512 5.19 -2.02 22.23
N LYS A 513 6.16 -1.44 22.96
CA LYS A 513 6.01 -0.99 24.35
C LYS A 513 4.79 -0.09 24.59
N ASP A 514 4.54 0.86 23.69
CA ASP A 514 3.46 1.84 23.84
C ASP A 514 2.07 1.26 23.49
N SER A 515 2.02 0.20 22.68
CA SER A 515 0.77 -0.44 22.22
C SER A 515 0.53 -1.83 22.82
N TYR A 516 1.49 -2.37 23.57
CA TYR A 516 1.44 -3.75 24.07
C TYR A 516 0.29 -3.95 25.05
N GLU A 517 0.02 -2.99 25.94
CA GLU A 517 -1.11 -3.07 26.88
C GLU A 517 -2.45 -3.13 26.14
N GLU A 518 -2.61 -2.34 25.08
CA GLU A 518 -3.80 -2.32 24.23
C GLU A 518 -3.99 -3.63 23.46
N TYR A 519 -2.93 -4.11 22.81
CA TYR A 519 -2.96 -5.40 22.13
C TYR A 519 -3.22 -6.55 23.10
N ARG A 520 -2.59 -6.54 24.28
CA ARG A 520 -2.85 -7.54 25.32
C ARG A 520 -4.29 -7.51 25.80
N LYS A 521 -4.86 -6.32 25.98
CA LYS A 521 -6.26 -6.16 26.35
C LYS A 521 -7.17 -6.83 25.32
N TYR A 522 -6.98 -6.54 24.03
CA TYR A 522 -7.82 -7.08 22.96
C TYR A 522 -7.59 -8.58 22.68
N TYR A 523 -6.34 -8.98 22.42
CA TYR A 523 -5.99 -10.33 21.97
C TYR A 523 -6.02 -11.37 23.10
N TYR A 524 -5.77 -10.98 24.35
CA TYR A 524 -5.73 -11.90 25.48
C TYR A 524 -6.82 -11.64 26.51
N ILE A 525 -6.88 -10.46 27.15
CA ILE A 525 -7.76 -10.24 28.31
C ILE A 525 -9.25 -10.31 27.92
N GLU A 526 -9.71 -9.47 26.99
CA GLU A 526 -11.12 -9.43 26.57
C GLU A 526 -11.52 -10.75 25.88
N SER A 527 -10.63 -11.32 25.08
CA SER A 527 -10.84 -12.62 24.43
C SER A 527 -11.01 -13.74 25.46
N LYS A 528 -10.18 -13.77 26.51
CA LYS A 528 -10.26 -14.74 27.60
C LYS A 528 -11.54 -14.58 28.42
N GLU A 529 -11.89 -13.35 28.80
CA GLU A 529 -13.14 -13.07 29.52
C GLU A 529 -14.38 -13.50 28.73
N LEU A 530 -14.39 -13.24 27.41
CA LEU A 530 -15.48 -13.66 26.52
C LEU A 530 -15.63 -15.19 26.50
N VAL A 531 -14.51 -15.91 26.31
CA VAL A 531 -14.53 -17.38 26.27
C VAL A 531 -14.90 -17.97 27.63
N GLU A 532 -14.36 -17.48 28.73
CA GLU A 532 -14.69 -17.96 30.08
C GLU A 532 -16.18 -17.76 30.40
N LYS A 533 -16.76 -16.62 30.00
CA LYS A 533 -18.20 -16.36 30.16
C LYS A 533 -19.04 -17.33 29.33
N TRP A 534 -18.65 -17.59 28.09
CA TRP A 534 -19.31 -18.57 27.24
C TRP A 534 -19.26 -19.99 27.82
N GLU A 535 -18.10 -20.39 28.38
CA GLU A 535 -17.92 -21.68 29.05
C GLU A 535 -18.82 -21.80 30.30
N GLN A 536 -18.89 -20.75 31.11
CA GLN A 536 -19.76 -20.70 32.29
C GLN A 536 -21.25 -20.77 31.92
N ASN A 537 -21.62 -20.24 30.76
CA ASN A 537 -22.98 -20.31 30.20
C ASN A 537 -23.27 -21.64 29.48
N GLY A 538 -22.44 -22.67 29.68
CA GLY A 538 -22.69 -24.02 29.18
C GLY A 538 -22.31 -24.24 27.72
N ARG A 539 -21.44 -23.38 27.15
CA ARG A 539 -20.94 -23.50 25.77
C ARG A 539 -22.06 -23.52 24.72
N THR A 540 -23.05 -22.66 24.90
CA THR A 540 -24.20 -22.55 23.98
C THR A 540 -23.77 -21.99 22.62
N VAL A 541 -24.46 -22.43 21.56
CA VAL A 541 -24.27 -21.91 20.21
C VAL A 541 -25.43 -20.98 19.89
N ILE A 542 -25.11 -19.71 19.65
CA ILE A 542 -26.05 -18.66 19.27
C ILE A 542 -25.50 -18.03 17.99
N ALA A 543 -26.33 -17.98 16.93
CA ALA A 543 -25.90 -17.63 15.57
C ALA A 543 -25.18 -16.27 15.50
N GLU A 544 -25.64 -15.31 16.30
CA GLU A 544 -25.16 -13.93 16.28
C GLU A 544 -23.95 -13.70 17.18
N GLU A 545 -23.59 -14.67 18.02
CA GLU A 545 -22.52 -14.53 19.04
C GLU A 545 -21.35 -15.50 18.84
N TYR A 546 -21.58 -16.68 18.26
CA TYR A 546 -20.56 -17.73 18.21
C TYR A 546 -19.33 -17.33 17.38
N ARG A 547 -19.48 -16.42 16.41
CA ARG A 547 -18.38 -15.87 15.62
C ARG A 547 -17.33 -15.19 16.49
N ASP A 548 -17.76 -14.29 17.36
CA ASP A 548 -16.84 -13.54 18.25
C ASP A 548 -16.13 -14.49 19.23
N ILE A 549 -16.84 -15.53 19.70
CA ILE A 549 -16.29 -16.57 20.57
C ILE A 549 -15.25 -17.42 19.80
N CYS A 550 -15.56 -17.82 18.57
CA CYS A 550 -14.63 -18.55 17.71
C CYS A 550 -13.35 -17.75 17.46
N ASP A 551 -13.48 -16.45 17.17
CA ASP A 551 -12.32 -15.56 16.97
C ASP A 551 -11.53 -15.35 18.25
N ALA A 552 -12.19 -15.27 19.40
CA ALA A 552 -11.51 -15.23 20.69
C ALA A 552 -10.75 -16.53 21.00
N LEU A 553 -11.33 -17.71 20.74
CA LEU A 553 -10.65 -19.00 20.88
C LEU A 553 -9.40 -19.07 20.01
N ARG A 554 -9.50 -18.67 18.73
CA ARG A 554 -8.35 -18.63 17.80
C ARG A 554 -7.26 -17.66 18.26
N ARG A 555 -7.61 -16.46 18.73
CA ARG A 555 -6.66 -15.48 19.30
C ARG A 555 -5.93 -16.00 20.55
N LEU A 556 -6.60 -16.82 21.34
CA LEU A 556 -6.02 -17.50 22.51
C LEU A 556 -5.18 -18.72 22.14
N GLY A 557 -5.13 -19.12 20.85
CA GLY A 557 -4.45 -20.31 20.37
C GLY A 557 -5.19 -21.63 20.67
N ARG A 558 -6.49 -21.57 20.99
CA ARG A 558 -7.37 -22.72 21.26
C ARG A 558 -8.11 -23.15 19.99
N ASN A 559 -7.34 -23.45 18.93
CA ASN A 559 -7.85 -23.75 17.59
C ASN A 559 -8.70 -25.03 17.54
N SER A 560 -8.37 -26.05 18.33
CA SER A 560 -9.16 -27.28 18.44
C SER A 560 -10.58 -27.00 18.96
N GLU A 561 -10.71 -26.14 19.96
CA GLU A 561 -12.01 -25.76 20.53
C GLU A 561 -12.79 -24.81 19.62
N ALA A 562 -12.10 -23.94 18.88
CA ALA A 562 -12.72 -23.13 17.84
C ALA A 562 -13.33 -24.01 16.73
N LEU A 563 -12.62 -25.07 16.32
CA LEU A 563 -13.15 -26.04 15.38
C LEU A 563 -14.36 -26.79 15.94
N GLU A 564 -14.28 -27.27 17.19
CA GLU A 564 -15.42 -27.92 17.86
C GLU A 564 -16.66 -27.00 17.91
N LEU A 565 -16.47 -25.72 18.20
CA LEU A 565 -17.56 -24.72 18.16
C LEU A 565 -18.15 -24.60 16.75
N CYS A 566 -17.33 -24.54 15.71
CA CYS A 566 -17.80 -24.51 14.33
C CYS A 566 -18.58 -25.78 13.96
N GLU A 567 -18.12 -26.96 14.38
CA GLU A 567 -18.83 -28.22 14.14
C GLU A 567 -20.18 -28.26 14.84
N ASN A 568 -20.26 -27.75 16.07
CA ASN A 568 -21.52 -27.62 16.80
C ASN A 568 -22.45 -26.61 16.13
N ALA A 569 -21.93 -25.48 15.63
CA ALA A 569 -22.72 -24.50 14.88
C ALA A 569 -23.36 -25.12 13.64
N ILE A 570 -22.57 -25.80 12.81
CA ILE A 570 -23.04 -26.52 11.60
C ILE A 570 -24.12 -27.55 11.92
N LYS A 571 -24.07 -28.16 13.11
CA LYS A 571 -25.03 -29.18 13.54
C LYS A 571 -26.33 -28.60 14.10
N LEU A 572 -26.27 -27.44 14.75
CA LEU A 572 -27.35 -26.89 15.57
C LEU A 572 -28.10 -25.73 14.89
N LEU A 573 -27.43 -24.99 14.02
CA LEU A 573 -27.99 -23.86 13.30
C LEU A 573 -28.40 -24.27 11.88
N ASP A 574 -29.13 -23.40 11.20
CA ASP A 574 -29.38 -23.55 9.76
C ASP A 574 -28.14 -23.18 8.94
N ASP A 575 -28.21 -23.36 7.62
CA ASP A 575 -27.06 -23.12 6.74
C ASP A 575 -26.61 -21.65 6.76
N VAL A 576 -27.56 -20.73 6.92
CA VAL A 576 -27.33 -19.28 7.01
C VAL A 576 -26.57 -18.94 8.30
N GLY A 577 -27.11 -19.34 9.45
CA GLY A 577 -26.48 -19.13 10.74
C GLY A 577 -25.15 -19.87 10.90
N SER A 578 -24.85 -20.84 10.02
CA SER A 578 -23.60 -21.62 10.03
C SER A 578 -22.54 -21.13 9.04
N CYS A 579 -22.78 -20.09 8.23
CA CYS A 579 -21.87 -19.69 7.14
C CYS A 579 -20.43 -19.49 7.62
N TYR A 580 -20.24 -18.75 8.71
CA TYR A 580 -18.92 -18.52 9.28
C TYR A 580 -18.25 -19.83 9.75
N ALA A 581 -19.05 -20.77 10.27
CA ALA A 581 -18.54 -22.06 10.71
C ALA A 581 -18.11 -22.95 9.54
N TYR A 582 -18.88 -22.94 8.44
CA TYR A 582 -18.49 -23.59 7.19
C TYR A 582 -17.17 -23.04 6.67
N PHE A 583 -17.02 -21.70 6.65
CA PHE A 583 -15.78 -21.06 6.20
C PHE A 583 -14.58 -21.45 7.07
N VAL A 584 -14.65 -21.25 8.39
CA VAL A 584 -13.55 -21.54 9.32
C VAL A 584 -13.17 -23.02 9.30
N LYS A 585 -14.15 -23.93 9.33
CA LYS A 585 -13.89 -25.38 9.22
C LYS A 585 -13.26 -25.74 7.88
N GLY A 586 -13.74 -25.13 6.79
CA GLY A 586 -13.18 -25.27 5.45
C GLY A 586 -11.70 -24.90 5.43
N CYS A 587 -11.35 -23.69 5.88
CA CYS A 587 -9.96 -23.24 5.96
C CYS A 587 -9.11 -24.15 6.84
N PHE A 588 -9.60 -24.55 8.02
CA PHE A 588 -8.89 -25.47 8.90
C PHE A 588 -8.54 -26.80 8.20
N LEU A 589 -9.51 -27.38 7.47
CA LEU A 589 -9.31 -28.62 6.74
C LEU A 589 -8.31 -28.44 5.59
N LEU A 590 -8.42 -27.36 4.81
CA LEU A 590 -7.46 -27.08 3.73
C LEU A 590 -6.04 -26.86 4.26
N HIS A 591 -5.91 -26.11 5.36
CA HIS A 591 -4.64 -25.86 6.04
C HIS A 591 -4.04 -27.14 6.62
N SER A 592 -4.88 -28.13 6.96
CA SER A 592 -4.45 -29.48 7.37
C SER A 592 -4.19 -30.44 6.21
N PHE A 593 -4.20 -29.96 4.96
CA PHE A 593 -4.10 -30.74 3.73
C PHE A 593 -5.25 -31.72 3.47
N ASN A 594 -6.47 -31.40 3.92
CA ASN A 594 -7.68 -32.19 3.71
C ASN A 594 -8.62 -31.54 2.69
N GLU A 595 -8.78 -32.18 1.53
CA GLU A 595 -9.60 -31.69 0.41
C GLU A 595 -11.07 -31.51 0.73
N ALA A 596 -11.59 -32.17 1.78
CA ALA A 596 -12.98 -31.99 2.22
C ALA A 596 -13.29 -30.52 2.53
N GLY A 597 -12.28 -29.72 2.90
CA GLY A 597 -12.44 -28.28 3.15
C GLY A 597 -12.99 -27.50 1.96
N ILE A 598 -12.78 -27.97 0.72
CA ILE A 598 -13.28 -27.30 -0.50
C ILE A 598 -14.81 -27.21 -0.48
N GLU A 599 -15.48 -28.30 -0.10
CA GLU A 599 -16.95 -28.35 -0.05
C GLU A 599 -17.50 -27.41 1.03
N TYR A 600 -16.86 -27.37 2.20
CA TYR A 600 -17.23 -26.46 3.28
C TYR A 600 -17.09 -24.98 2.85
N ILE A 601 -16.01 -24.62 2.15
CA ILE A 601 -15.84 -23.24 1.67
C ILE A 601 -16.88 -22.90 0.59
N TYR A 602 -17.15 -23.79 -0.37
CA TYR A 602 -18.22 -23.52 -1.34
C TYR A 602 -19.57 -23.38 -0.67
N LYS A 603 -19.86 -24.17 0.35
CA LYS A 603 -21.09 -24.05 1.12
C LYS A 603 -21.19 -22.70 1.84
N ALA A 604 -20.08 -22.18 2.37
CA ALA A 604 -20.05 -20.83 2.92
C ALA A 604 -20.33 -19.76 1.85
N ILE A 605 -19.73 -19.89 0.66
CA ILE A 605 -19.91 -18.97 -0.47
C ILE A 605 -21.36 -18.97 -0.97
N GLU A 606 -21.97 -20.15 -1.12
CA GLU A 606 -23.34 -20.31 -1.61
C GLU A 606 -24.38 -19.63 -0.70
N ASN A 607 -24.10 -19.55 0.60
CA ASN A 607 -25.01 -18.97 1.57
C ASN A 607 -24.66 -17.52 1.96
N ASN A 608 -23.42 -17.07 1.70
CA ASN A 608 -22.97 -15.72 2.00
C ASN A 608 -21.82 -15.24 1.08
N HIS A 609 -22.10 -14.19 0.30
CA HIS A 609 -21.20 -13.61 -0.68
C HIS A 609 -19.93 -12.96 -0.07
N ASN A 610 -19.94 -12.65 1.23
CA ASN A 610 -18.77 -12.13 1.93
C ASN A 610 -17.56 -13.09 1.88
N TYR A 611 -17.80 -14.38 1.65
CA TYR A 611 -16.74 -15.40 1.57
C TYR A 611 -16.24 -15.69 0.15
N VAL A 612 -16.78 -15.05 -0.90
CA VAL A 612 -16.39 -15.34 -2.30
C VAL A 612 -14.90 -15.13 -2.52
N ASP A 613 -14.39 -13.94 -2.21
CA ASP A 613 -13.00 -13.59 -2.56
C ASP A 613 -11.99 -14.37 -1.72
N GLU A 614 -12.19 -14.42 -0.40
CA GLU A 614 -11.31 -15.15 0.53
C GLU A 614 -11.40 -16.66 0.31
N GLY A 615 -12.61 -17.21 0.19
CA GLY A 615 -12.82 -18.64 -0.04
C GLY A 615 -12.25 -19.14 -1.36
N LEU A 616 -12.41 -18.38 -2.45
CA LEU A 616 -11.78 -18.72 -3.73
C LEU A 616 -10.25 -18.61 -3.66
N SER A 617 -9.70 -17.68 -2.87
CA SER A 617 -8.25 -17.60 -2.65
C SER A 617 -7.71 -18.84 -1.93
N GLU A 618 -8.38 -19.29 -0.87
CA GLU A 618 -8.03 -20.48 -0.09
C GLU A 618 -8.09 -21.76 -0.93
N ILE A 619 -9.20 -22.01 -1.65
CA ILE A 619 -9.36 -23.17 -2.52
C ILE A 619 -8.30 -23.19 -3.62
N GLY A 620 -8.08 -22.05 -4.28
CA GLY A 620 -7.11 -21.95 -5.38
C GLY A 620 -5.68 -22.22 -4.93
N SER A 621 -5.31 -21.68 -3.76
CA SER A 621 -3.98 -21.88 -3.15
C SER A 621 -3.78 -23.35 -2.75
N PHE A 622 -4.77 -23.95 -2.09
CA PHE A 622 -4.75 -25.36 -1.71
C PHE A 622 -4.61 -26.29 -2.94
N CYS A 623 -5.42 -26.09 -3.99
CA CYS A 623 -5.39 -26.94 -5.18
C CYS A 623 -4.02 -26.86 -5.89
N CYS A 624 -3.42 -25.67 -5.94
CA CYS A 624 -2.07 -25.50 -6.49
C CYS A 624 -1.03 -26.22 -5.62
N LEU A 625 -1.07 -26.02 -4.30
CA LEU A 625 -0.11 -26.58 -3.34
C LEU A 625 -0.14 -28.12 -3.29
N THR A 626 -1.32 -28.71 -3.40
CA THR A 626 -1.54 -30.17 -3.33
C THR A 626 -1.48 -30.88 -4.68
N GLY A 627 -1.41 -30.14 -5.79
CA GLY A 627 -1.32 -30.70 -7.13
C GLY A 627 -2.64 -31.29 -7.67
N GLN A 628 -3.79 -30.83 -7.19
CA GLN A 628 -5.09 -31.34 -7.61
C GLN A 628 -5.57 -30.68 -8.92
N GLU A 629 -5.05 -31.14 -10.06
CA GLU A 629 -5.38 -30.57 -11.38
C GLU A 629 -6.89 -30.56 -11.68
N ASP A 630 -7.59 -31.67 -11.40
CA ASP A 630 -9.03 -31.79 -11.68
C ASP A 630 -9.85 -30.80 -10.85
N GLN A 631 -9.55 -30.66 -9.55
CA GLN A 631 -10.22 -29.68 -8.68
C GLN A 631 -9.87 -28.24 -9.07
N LEU A 632 -8.62 -28.00 -9.50
CA LEU A 632 -8.19 -26.69 -9.95
C LEU A 632 -8.95 -26.23 -11.20
N GLU A 633 -9.33 -27.14 -12.09
CA GLU A 633 -10.15 -26.80 -13.26
C GLU A 633 -11.60 -26.48 -12.88
N ILE A 634 -12.22 -27.29 -12.01
CA ILE A 634 -13.54 -27.02 -11.43
C ILE A 634 -13.54 -25.65 -10.73
N TYR A 635 -12.51 -25.38 -9.94
CA TYR A 635 -12.30 -24.10 -9.27
C TYR A 635 -12.23 -22.95 -10.27
N ARG A 636 -11.48 -23.07 -11.37
CA ARG A 636 -11.35 -21.99 -12.37
C ARG A 636 -12.68 -21.65 -13.02
N GLU A 637 -13.48 -22.65 -13.35
CA GLU A 637 -14.82 -22.45 -13.91
C GLU A 637 -15.75 -21.75 -12.90
N ARG A 638 -15.79 -22.23 -11.66
CA ARG A 638 -16.59 -21.64 -10.58
C ARG A 638 -16.15 -20.22 -10.23
N ALA A 639 -14.85 -19.98 -10.11
CA ALA A 639 -14.30 -18.67 -9.79
C ALA A 639 -14.71 -17.62 -10.82
N ILE A 640 -14.72 -17.96 -12.11
CA ILE A 640 -15.20 -17.03 -13.15
C ILE A 640 -16.67 -16.67 -12.94
N ALA A 641 -17.53 -17.67 -12.69
CA ALA A 641 -18.96 -17.44 -12.48
C ALA A 641 -19.21 -16.59 -11.22
N LEU A 642 -18.65 -17.01 -10.09
CA LEU A 642 -18.83 -16.37 -8.78
C LEU A 642 -18.25 -14.96 -8.75
N THR A 643 -17.09 -14.71 -9.35
CA THR A 643 -16.53 -13.35 -9.41
C THR A 643 -17.36 -12.42 -10.30
N GLU A 644 -17.96 -12.91 -11.39
CA GLU A 644 -18.87 -12.09 -12.21
C GLU A 644 -20.18 -11.78 -11.48
N GLU A 645 -20.75 -12.75 -10.75
CA GLU A 645 -21.92 -12.55 -9.88
C GLU A 645 -21.62 -11.55 -8.75
N ASN A 646 -20.47 -11.73 -8.08
CA ASN A 646 -20.04 -10.89 -6.97
C ASN A 646 -19.79 -9.42 -7.37
N LYS A 647 -19.58 -9.10 -8.66
CA LYS A 647 -19.47 -7.69 -9.10
C LYS A 647 -20.73 -6.89 -8.76
N THR A 648 -21.91 -7.48 -8.90
CA THR A 648 -23.16 -6.79 -8.58
C THR A 648 -23.29 -6.58 -7.06
N HIS A 649 -22.92 -7.59 -6.27
CA HIS A 649 -22.87 -7.49 -4.80
C HIS A 649 -21.82 -6.48 -4.31
N SER A 650 -20.70 -6.33 -5.02
CA SER A 650 -19.68 -5.33 -4.71
C SER A 650 -20.18 -3.89 -4.88
N GLU A 651 -21.23 -3.65 -5.68
CA GLU A 651 -21.87 -2.33 -5.72
C GLU A 651 -22.68 -2.05 -4.45
N ALA A 652 -23.11 -3.06 -3.71
CA ALA A 652 -23.81 -2.89 -2.43
C ALA A 652 -22.87 -2.39 -1.31
N SER A 653 -21.59 -2.76 -1.34
CA SER A 653 -20.60 -2.37 -0.32
C SER A 653 -20.08 -0.93 -0.43
N VAL A 654 -20.60 -0.13 -1.36
CA VAL A 654 -20.23 1.28 -1.54
C VAL A 654 -21.49 2.14 -1.54
N LEU A 655 -21.50 3.28 -0.84
CA LEU A 655 -22.62 4.23 -0.86
C LEU A 655 -22.18 5.60 -1.41
N ASN A 656 -22.84 6.05 -2.49
CA ASN A 656 -22.48 7.27 -3.21
C ASN A 656 -23.67 8.22 -3.42
N LYS A 657 -23.37 9.52 -3.60
CA LYS A 657 -24.36 10.58 -3.95
C LYS A 657 -25.20 10.31 -5.20
N LYS A 658 -24.73 9.42 -6.09
CA LYS A 658 -25.39 9.11 -7.37
C LYS A 658 -26.24 7.85 -7.32
N ASP A 659 -26.25 7.15 -6.18
CA ASP A 659 -26.99 5.91 -6.04
C ASP A 659 -28.49 6.19 -6.05
N ARG A 660 -29.27 5.23 -6.57
CA ARG A 660 -30.73 5.29 -6.58
C ARG A 660 -31.24 4.90 -5.20
N LEU A 661 -31.43 5.89 -4.34
CA LEU A 661 -31.90 5.69 -2.98
C LEU A 661 -33.38 6.03 -2.86
N SER A 662 -34.12 5.20 -2.14
CA SER A 662 -35.52 5.44 -1.78
C SER A 662 -35.80 5.02 -0.34
N THR A 663 -36.98 5.34 0.16
CA THR A 663 -37.50 4.77 1.40
C THR A 663 -37.49 3.24 1.29
N GLU A 664 -37.09 2.57 2.38
CA GLU A 664 -37.11 1.11 2.50
C GLU A 664 -38.26 0.66 3.38
N SER A 665 -38.76 -0.54 3.14
CA SER A 665 -39.71 -1.20 4.04
C SER A 665 -39.31 -2.66 4.16
N LEU A 666 -38.78 -3.01 5.34
CA LEU A 666 -38.44 -4.39 5.66
C LEU A 666 -39.71 -5.19 5.99
N PRO A 667 -39.66 -6.53 5.89
CA PRO A 667 -40.72 -7.40 6.38
C PRO A 667 -41.13 -7.10 7.82
N ASP A 668 -42.41 -7.32 8.14
CA ASP A 668 -42.97 -7.05 9.48
C ASP A 668 -42.14 -7.73 10.58
N GLY A 669 -41.78 -6.96 11.62
CA GLY A 669 -40.99 -7.42 12.77
C GLY A 669 -39.47 -7.39 12.59
N MET A 670 -38.97 -7.51 11.35
CA MET A 670 -37.52 -7.57 11.08
C MET A 670 -36.78 -6.30 11.51
N LEU A 671 -37.35 -5.12 11.23
CA LEU A 671 -36.74 -3.85 11.63
C LEU A 671 -36.64 -3.72 13.15
N ASP A 672 -37.69 -4.11 13.87
CA ASP A 672 -37.74 -4.01 15.33
C ASP A 672 -36.70 -4.94 15.97
N ASP A 673 -36.56 -6.16 15.44
CA ASP A 673 -35.57 -7.14 15.91
C ASP A 673 -34.13 -6.65 15.67
N ILE A 674 -33.84 -6.12 14.47
CA ILE A 674 -32.53 -5.53 14.14
C ILE A 674 -32.21 -4.36 15.08
N LEU A 675 -33.14 -3.41 15.23
CA LEU A 675 -32.93 -2.24 16.09
C LEU A 675 -32.75 -2.65 17.55
N SER A 676 -33.54 -3.60 18.04
CA SER A 676 -33.42 -4.16 19.38
C SER A 676 -32.03 -4.77 19.60
N HIS A 677 -31.54 -5.56 18.65
CA HIS A 677 -30.20 -6.17 18.75
C HIS A 677 -29.09 -5.11 18.75
N ILE A 678 -29.09 -4.20 17.77
CA ILE A 678 -28.06 -3.16 17.63
C ILE A 678 -28.02 -2.26 18.87
N THR A 679 -29.18 -1.90 19.43
CA THR A 679 -29.26 -0.98 20.58
C THR A 679 -29.16 -1.68 21.95
N SER A 680 -29.29 -3.01 22.01
CA SER A 680 -29.22 -3.79 23.27
C SER A 680 -27.95 -3.53 24.09
N SER A 681 -26.85 -3.18 23.41
CA SER A 681 -25.57 -2.78 23.98
C SER A 681 -25.17 -1.47 23.31
N TYR A 682 -24.67 -0.49 24.05
CA TYR A 682 -24.21 0.80 23.50
C TYR A 682 -25.31 1.75 22.99
N CYS A 683 -26.59 1.57 23.38
CA CYS A 683 -27.67 2.53 23.11
C CYS A 683 -27.29 3.99 23.44
N GLU A 684 -26.48 4.20 24.49
CA GLU A 684 -26.04 5.53 24.88
C GLU A 684 -25.09 6.19 23.88
N ASN A 685 -24.38 5.41 23.06
CA ASN A 685 -23.40 5.86 22.07
C ASN A 685 -24.00 6.03 20.67
N ILE A 686 -25.22 5.53 20.42
CA ILE A 686 -25.88 5.62 19.12
C ILE A 686 -26.82 6.84 19.14
N GLU A 687 -26.56 7.83 18.30
CA GLU A 687 -27.44 9.00 18.15
C GLU A 687 -28.65 8.65 17.27
N LYS A 688 -28.39 8.07 16.10
CA LYS A 688 -29.40 7.76 15.09
C LYS A 688 -29.03 6.52 14.28
N ILE A 689 -30.03 5.81 13.80
CA ILE A 689 -29.88 4.78 12.77
C ILE A 689 -30.77 5.17 11.61
N TYR A 690 -30.19 5.14 10.42
CA TYR A 690 -30.90 5.37 9.17
C TYR A 690 -31.01 4.07 8.38
N LEU A 691 -32.13 3.90 7.68
CA LEU A 691 -32.39 2.80 6.77
C LEU A 691 -32.89 3.35 5.43
N VAL A 692 -32.25 2.95 4.34
CA VAL A 692 -32.65 3.33 2.97
C VAL A 692 -32.50 2.17 2.01
N ARG A 693 -33.30 2.16 0.94
CA ARG A 693 -33.21 1.17 -0.13
C ARG A 693 -32.25 1.65 -1.19
N LYS A 694 -31.19 0.90 -1.47
CA LYS A 694 -30.30 1.14 -2.62
C LYS A 694 -30.67 0.22 -3.77
N THR A 695 -31.21 0.80 -4.85
CA THR A 695 -31.55 0.04 -6.07
C THR A 695 -30.35 0.01 -7.02
N ILE A 696 -29.73 -1.16 -7.15
CA ILE A 696 -28.51 -1.38 -7.95
C ILE A 696 -28.92 -1.68 -9.40
N THR A 697 -29.68 -2.75 -9.62
CA THR A 697 -30.36 -3.05 -10.89
C THR A 697 -31.87 -3.05 -10.68
N ASP A 698 -32.65 -3.30 -11.73
CA ASP A 698 -34.11 -3.39 -11.60
C ASP A 698 -34.53 -4.65 -10.81
N ASP A 699 -33.67 -5.66 -10.76
CA ASP A 699 -33.91 -6.94 -10.07
C ASP A 699 -33.04 -7.14 -8.82
N PHE A 700 -32.14 -6.19 -8.49
CA PHE A 700 -31.21 -6.30 -7.37
C PHE A 700 -31.12 -5.00 -6.55
N PHE A 701 -31.26 -5.13 -5.23
CA PHE A 701 -31.21 -4.03 -4.28
C PHE A 701 -30.51 -4.44 -2.98
N SER A 702 -30.14 -3.45 -2.17
CA SER A 702 -29.65 -3.65 -0.81
C SER A 702 -30.38 -2.71 0.16
N SER A 703 -30.73 -3.21 1.33
CA SER A 703 -31.24 -2.41 2.45
C SER A 703 -30.06 -1.90 3.26
N VAL A 704 -29.88 -0.58 3.24
CA VAL A 704 -28.68 0.09 3.75
C VAL A 704 -28.93 0.67 5.13
N PHE A 705 -28.23 0.14 6.13
CA PHE A 705 -28.14 0.72 7.47
C PHE A 705 -26.96 1.70 7.55
N VAL A 706 -27.24 2.90 8.06
CA VAL A 706 -26.20 3.88 8.39
C VAL A 706 -26.32 4.26 9.86
N ILE A 707 -25.29 4.00 10.64
CA ILE A 707 -25.29 4.24 12.08
C ILE A 707 -24.54 5.55 12.36
N LYS A 708 -25.23 6.49 12.99
CA LYS A 708 -24.63 7.73 13.50
C LYS A 708 -24.29 7.57 14.96
N ILE A 709 -22.99 7.52 15.24
CA ILE A 709 -22.42 7.31 16.57
C ILE A 709 -22.03 8.67 17.17
N SER A 710 -22.20 8.84 18.48
CA SER A 710 -21.91 10.09 19.17
C SER A 710 -20.46 10.49 18.98
N SER A 711 -20.22 11.77 18.69
CA SER A 711 -18.88 12.28 18.33
C SER A 711 -17.81 12.15 19.42
N ASP A 712 -18.22 11.89 20.66
CA ASP A 712 -17.38 11.66 21.84
C ASP A 712 -17.13 10.17 22.14
N THR A 713 -17.68 9.26 21.33
CA THR A 713 -17.47 7.82 21.46
C THR A 713 -16.06 7.45 21.01
N ASP A 714 -15.40 6.61 21.82
CA ASP A 714 -14.09 6.03 21.51
C ASP A 714 -14.15 5.13 20.26
N ASP A 715 -13.06 5.10 19.49
CA ASP A 715 -12.98 4.36 18.23
C ASP A 715 -13.14 2.84 18.44
N ASP A 716 -12.67 2.30 19.58
CA ASP A 716 -12.90 0.89 19.97
C ASP A 716 -14.39 0.60 20.16
N ILE A 717 -15.13 1.49 20.83
CA ILE A 717 -16.57 1.33 21.04
C ILE A 717 -17.30 1.48 19.71
N ARG A 718 -16.89 2.42 18.86
CA ARG A 718 -17.43 2.60 17.50
C ARG A 718 -17.28 1.33 16.67
N TYR A 719 -16.09 0.72 16.67
CA TYR A 719 -15.85 -0.57 16.02
C TYR A 719 -16.74 -1.68 16.58
N LYS A 720 -16.84 -1.80 17.91
CA LYS A 720 -17.69 -2.82 18.57
C LYS A 720 -19.17 -2.68 18.20
N ILE A 721 -19.68 -1.45 18.04
CA ILE A 721 -21.06 -1.20 17.58
C ILE A 721 -21.26 -1.71 16.15
N LEU A 722 -20.36 -1.33 15.24
CA LEU A 722 -20.45 -1.73 13.82
C LEU A 722 -20.27 -3.24 13.66
N GLN A 723 -19.32 -3.86 14.37
CA GLN A 723 -19.11 -5.31 14.36
C GLN A 723 -20.35 -6.07 14.84
N LYS A 724 -20.97 -5.61 15.94
CA LYS A 724 -22.21 -6.22 16.46
C LYS A 724 -23.34 -6.13 15.44
N ALA A 725 -23.53 -4.96 14.83
CA ALA A 725 -24.53 -4.78 13.79
C ALA A 725 -24.25 -5.66 12.57
N PHE A 726 -22.99 -5.73 12.13
CA PHE A 726 -22.57 -6.58 11.03
C PHE A 726 -22.86 -8.06 11.31
N ASN A 727 -22.42 -8.59 12.46
CA ASN A 727 -22.63 -9.99 12.84
C ASN A 727 -24.12 -10.38 12.83
N TYR A 728 -25.01 -9.49 13.29
CA TYR A 728 -26.46 -9.74 13.25
C TYR A 728 -27.05 -9.67 11.85
N LEU A 729 -26.67 -8.67 11.04
CA LEU A 729 -27.17 -8.54 9.67
C LEU A 729 -26.70 -9.71 8.79
N ASP A 730 -25.51 -10.25 9.06
CA ASP A 730 -24.91 -11.39 8.36
C ASP A 730 -25.69 -12.70 8.59
N THR A 731 -26.42 -12.83 9.71
CA THR A 731 -27.32 -13.98 9.96
C THR A 731 -28.69 -13.85 9.28
N CYS A 732 -29.00 -12.70 8.69
CA CYS A 732 -30.28 -12.43 8.03
C CYS A 732 -30.19 -12.68 6.50
N SER A 733 -29.49 -13.73 6.04
CA SER A 733 -29.01 -13.83 4.65
C SER A 733 -30.07 -13.99 3.56
N GLU A 734 -31.35 -14.23 3.91
CA GLU A 734 -32.45 -14.14 2.93
C GLU A 734 -32.67 -12.70 2.43
N TRP A 735 -32.04 -11.72 3.07
CA TRP A 735 -32.15 -10.31 2.73
C TRP A 735 -30.76 -9.67 2.53
N GLN A 736 -30.62 -8.85 1.50
CA GLN A 736 -29.35 -8.17 1.22
C GLN A 736 -29.24 -6.89 2.06
N PHE A 737 -28.26 -6.86 2.96
CA PHE A 737 -27.95 -5.68 3.75
C PHE A 737 -26.62 -5.03 3.34
N SER A 738 -26.46 -3.77 3.73
CA SER A 738 -25.18 -3.06 3.73
C SER A 738 -25.11 -2.14 4.94
N LEU A 739 -23.94 -2.04 5.56
CA LEU A 739 -23.73 -1.29 6.81
C LEU A 739 -22.65 -0.23 6.61
N PHE A 740 -22.92 1.00 7.05
CA PHE A 740 -21.97 2.10 6.98
C PHE A 740 -21.95 2.92 8.26
N ASP A 741 -20.77 3.45 8.60
CA ASP A 741 -20.64 4.56 9.54
C ASP A 741 -21.11 5.85 8.86
N TYR A 742 -21.95 6.62 9.56
CA TYR A 742 -22.42 7.92 9.07
C TYR A 742 -21.28 8.88 8.70
N ASP A 743 -20.19 8.88 9.46
CA ASP A 743 -19.08 9.83 9.24
C ASP A 743 -18.38 9.59 7.90
N ASP A 744 -18.41 8.35 7.40
CA ASP A 744 -17.84 7.94 6.11
C ASP A 744 -18.75 8.29 4.92
N VAL A 745 -20.07 8.37 5.14
CA VAL A 745 -21.07 8.55 4.07
C VAL A 745 -21.93 9.81 4.19
N LYS A 746 -21.58 10.73 5.10
CA LYS A 746 -22.30 12.01 5.34
C LYS A 746 -22.62 12.81 4.08
N ASP A 747 -21.78 12.64 3.05
CA ASP A 747 -21.92 13.31 1.77
C ASP A 747 -23.17 12.86 0.99
N VAL A 748 -23.65 11.64 1.23
CA VAL A 748 -24.82 11.07 0.56
C VAL A 748 -26.12 11.77 0.96
N LYS A 749 -26.14 12.45 2.14
CA LYS A 749 -27.30 13.18 2.70
C LYS A 749 -28.54 12.30 2.86
N ILE A 750 -28.36 11.13 3.47
CA ILE A 750 -29.42 10.14 3.70
C ILE A 750 -30.59 10.70 4.52
N GLU A 751 -30.37 11.71 5.36
CA GLU A 751 -31.43 12.39 6.13
C GLU A 751 -32.43 13.18 5.26
N LEU A 752 -32.13 13.40 3.97
CA LEU A 752 -33.08 14.02 3.04
C LEU A 752 -34.09 13.02 2.46
N ILE A 753 -33.88 11.72 2.68
CA ILE A 753 -34.77 10.67 2.19
C ILE A 753 -35.93 10.52 3.18
N PRO A 754 -37.20 10.54 2.71
CA PRO A 754 -38.36 10.38 3.58
C PRO A 754 -38.31 9.08 4.37
N ASP A 755 -38.65 9.17 5.66
CA ASP A 755 -38.74 8.04 6.59
C ASP A 755 -37.44 7.25 6.75
N SER A 756 -36.29 7.84 6.40
CA SER A 756 -34.99 7.15 6.50
C SER A 756 -34.50 7.00 7.93
N CYS A 757 -34.87 7.88 8.85
CA CYS A 757 -34.47 7.78 10.26
C CYS A 757 -35.38 6.81 11.00
N VAL A 758 -34.88 5.59 11.24
CA VAL A 758 -35.63 4.49 11.88
C VAL A 758 -35.39 4.39 13.39
N TYR A 759 -34.31 5.00 13.87
CA TYR A 759 -34.04 5.16 15.30
C TYR A 759 -33.42 6.52 15.56
N SER A 760 -33.84 7.16 16.64
CA SER A 760 -33.22 8.36 17.20
C SER A 760 -33.28 8.26 18.72
N LYS A 761 -32.14 8.51 19.35
CA LYS A 761 -32.04 8.63 20.81
C LYS A 761 -32.80 9.85 21.33
#